data_AF-A0AA51N4S0-F1
#
_entry.id   AF-A0AA51N4S0-F1
#
_cell.length_a   1.000
_cell.length_b   1.000
_cell.length_c   1.000
_cell.angle_alpha   90.00
_cell.angle_beta   90.00
_cell.angle_gamma   90.00
#
_symmetry.space_group_name_H-M   'P 1'
#
loop_
_entity.id
_entity.type
_entity.pdbx_description
1 polymer ?
#
loop_
_entity_poly.entity_id
_entity_poly.type
_entity_poly.pdbx_seq_one_letter_code
_entity_poly.pdbx_strand_id
1 'polypeptide(L)'
;MRKIYIIIFLLFSVKVVAQKQASVQLSLSYDSLGHKIQLRWAADQAPLWQLANRYGYTVEKYYYERNGELLDLPLNKEILISDCKPRPLGEWEDIVQVNDYAAIAAQSIYGDGINLNDAQNGFFSIVNKSKELQSRFSFSLFAADQSVEVADYLGLYFEDYKVKENERYLYRVYANVPDSILSTDTASVYFGPKDYDPLPKPKVEAITQKDGKVIIRWLNAPYSHIFSTYIIERAYEEDNFKKINSLPIINFKKGPSKDNLFNTFIDTAQYQGKVSYRIFGRNSFGQISPSSDTLSIERLPKFRAPIPKIDTIYYTKEGANVIKWSASGETQYIKASFLEKSDESEGNYELVQIDSLNTNFTFEDFRPNAKKYYRVGVSTGNRINYSYPDIFQLIDSIPPATPEFAEYITKDSSLTISWHSNEEEDIAGYRIYKAQTKYSEPSMLYDAKNLDTVLTVIENLELINNERYYYITAFDKNGNTSDLSEAFEVELPDIIPPSAPIINKIYQVADTVKIDFIKSASVDVYKYLLYRSIDNSLYELVKALDSDKSKIIDRVKSEGSYKYRLIALDDSGNEGVSKATSINVIFKNSSNFEYQILENEDSFSIIWSNNANRKEQKVKVYYKSDLQLNLIREAKMDAGEIKITKGNKKKENFKVIII
;
A
#
# COMPACT_ATOMS: atom_id res chain seq x y z
N MET A 1 6.82 -66.73 10.07
CA MET A 1 7.16 -65.31 10.28
C MET A 1 8.24 -65.21 11.35
N ARG A 2 9.51 -65.05 10.95
CA ARG A 2 10.63 -64.69 11.84
C ARG A 2 11.10 -63.30 11.40
N LYS A 3 10.79 -62.27 12.20
CA LYS A 3 11.28 -60.91 11.97
C LYS A 3 12.74 -60.85 12.43
N ILE A 4 13.66 -60.67 11.49
CA ILE A 4 15.06 -60.36 11.75
C ILE A 4 15.15 -58.84 11.96
N TYR A 5 15.55 -58.41 13.16
CA TYR A 5 15.88 -57.02 13.44
C TYR A 5 17.36 -56.79 13.10
N ILE A 6 17.63 -56.00 12.06
CA ILE A 6 18.98 -55.53 11.72
C ILE A 6 19.24 -54.28 12.57
N ILE A 7 20.16 -54.40 13.54
CA ILE A 7 20.70 -53.27 14.29
C ILE A 7 21.81 -52.66 13.43
N ILE A 8 21.58 -51.47 12.88
CA ILE A 8 22.57 -50.71 12.13
C ILE A 8 23.46 -49.98 13.14
N PHE A 9 24.71 -50.44 13.29
CA PHE A 9 25.76 -49.73 14.02
C PHE A 9 26.28 -48.60 13.13
N LEU A 10 25.86 -47.36 13.41
CA LEU A 10 26.39 -46.16 12.77
C LEU A 10 27.79 -45.87 13.33
N LEU A 11 28.83 -46.39 12.67
CA LEU A 11 30.21 -45.99 12.88
C LEU A 11 30.39 -44.54 12.38
N PHE A 12 30.24 -43.58 13.28
CA PHE A 12 30.75 -42.23 13.05
C PHE A 12 32.28 -42.28 13.07
N SER A 13 32.88 -42.23 11.88
CA SER A 13 34.31 -41.94 11.73
C SER A 13 34.56 -40.47 12.05
N VAL A 14 34.69 -40.17 13.35
CA VAL A 14 35.26 -38.90 13.79
C VAL A 14 36.73 -38.92 13.36
N LYS A 15 37.08 -38.15 12.32
CA LYS A 15 38.48 -37.83 12.06
C LYS A 15 39.00 -37.09 13.28
N VAL A 16 39.71 -37.81 14.15
CA VAL A 16 40.49 -37.20 15.23
C VAL A 16 41.60 -36.41 14.54
N VAL A 17 41.37 -35.11 14.36
CA VAL A 17 42.47 -34.18 14.06
C VAL A 17 43.25 -34.11 15.35
N ALA A 18 44.45 -34.70 15.37
CA ALA A 18 45.37 -34.55 16.49
C ALA A 18 45.58 -33.05 16.74
N GLN A 19 45.28 -32.59 17.95
CA GLN A 19 45.48 -31.19 18.33
C GLN A 19 46.98 -30.90 18.27
N LYS A 20 47.38 -29.93 17.45
CA LYS A 20 48.79 -29.51 17.32
C LYS A 20 49.31 -29.10 18.70
N GLN A 21 50.42 -29.70 19.14
CA GLN A 21 51.09 -29.34 20.39
C GLN A 21 51.40 -27.84 20.38
N ALA A 22 51.13 -27.16 21.51
CA ALA A 22 51.42 -25.75 21.65
C ALA A 22 52.94 -25.52 21.57
N SER A 23 53.36 -24.46 20.90
CA SER A 23 54.79 -24.20 20.65
C SER A 23 55.13 -22.72 20.81
N VAL A 24 56.38 -22.46 21.14
CA VAL A 24 56.95 -21.12 21.00
C VAL A 24 57.44 -20.95 19.56
N GLN A 25 57.21 -19.78 18.98
CA GLN A 25 57.80 -19.35 17.72
C GLN A 25 58.92 -18.36 18.03
N LEU A 26 60.04 -18.49 17.34
CA LEU A 26 61.22 -17.65 17.52
C LEU A 26 61.67 -17.09 16.17
N SER A 27 61.97 -15.80 16.14
CA SER A 27 62.55 -15.10 15.01
C SER A 27 63.76 -14.31 15.49
N LEU A 28 64.77 -14.19 14.64
CA LEU A 28 65.97 -13.43 14.91
C LEU A 28 66.27 -12.48 13.76
N SER A 29 66.86 -11.34 14.10
CA SER A 29 67.39 -10.36 13.15
C SER A 29 68.73 -9.85 13.67
N TYR A 30 69.64 -9.47 12.78
CA TYR A 30 70.90 -8.84 13.17
C TYR A 30 70.81 -7.34 12.90
N ASP A 31 71.11 -6.53 13.91
CA ASP A 31 71.31 -5.10 13.75
C ASP A 31 72.80 -4.86 13.52
N SER A 32 73.17 -4.64 12.25
CA SER A 32 74.55 -4.42 11.84
C SER A 32 75.14 -3.10 12.33
N LEU A 33 74.31 -2.09 12.63
CA LEU A 33 74.76 -0.82 13.21
C LEU A 33 75.00 -0.95 14.71
N GLY A 34 74.11 -1.66 15.39
CA GLY A 34 74.20 -1.92 16.83
C GLY A 34 75.13 -3.08 17.21
N HIS A 35 75.66 -3.82 16.23
CA HIS A 35 76.44 -5.05 16.41
C HIS A 35 75.78 -6.04 17.40
N LYS A 36 74.48 -6.28 17.22
CA LYS A 36 73.67 -7.09 18.15
C LYS A 36 72.68 -7.98 17.42
N ILE A 37 72.37 -9.15 17.99
CA ILE A 37 71.30 -10.01 17.52
C ILE A 37 70.03 -9.69 18.32
N GLN A 38 68.94 -9.39 17.62
CA GLN A 38 67.63 -9.13 18.18
C GLN A 38 66.80 -10.41 18.13
N LEU A 39 66.20 -10.79 19.25
CA LEU A 39 65.36 -11.97 19.37
C LEU A 39 63.92 -11.55 19.62
N ARG A 40 62.99 -12.19 18.91
CA ARG A 40 61.56 -12.00 19.06
C ARG A 40 60.89 -13.36 19.17
N TRP A 41 60.09 -13.57 20.21
CA TRP A 41 59.34 -14.82 20.36
C TRP A 41 57.89 -14.58 20.72
N ALA A 42 57.06 -15.59 20.50
CA ALA A 42 55.65 -15.58 20.89
C ALA A 42 55.13 -17.02 21.01
N ALA A 43 54.07 -17.21 21.80
CA ALA A 43 53.29 -18.45 21.74
C ALA A 43 52.52 -18.55 20.42
N ASP A 44 52.39 -19.76 19.85
CA ASP A 44 51.62 -19.98 18.62
C ASP A 44 50.10 -20.10 18.84
N GLN A 45 49.68 -20.18 20.11
CA GLN A 45 48.29 -20.38 20.51
C GLN A 45 47.93 -19.53 21.75
N ALA A 46 46.68 -19.05 21.79
CA ALA A 46 46.18 -18.17 22.84
C ALA A 46 46.24 -18.77 24.27
N PRO A 47 45.96 -20.07 24.49
CA PRO A 47 46.11 -20.68 25.82
C PRO A 47 47.55 -20.67 26.35
N LEU A 48 48.53 -20.98 25.49
CA LEU A 48 49.95 -20.92 25.86
C LEU A 48 50.36 -19.47 26.15
N TRP A 49 49.92 -18.50 25.34
CA TRP A 49 50.17 -17.08 25.60
C TRP A 49 49.66 -16.64 26.98
N GLN A 50 48.43 -17.02 27.34
CA GLN A 50 47.86 -16.67 28.65
C GLN A 50 48.67 -17.25 29.81
N LEU A 51 49.10 -18.51 29.70
CA LEU A 51 49.93 -19.16 30.72
C LEU A 51 51.34 -18.55 30.75
N ALA A 52 51.94 -18.28 29.60
CA ALA A 52 53.28 -17.72 29.51
C ALA A 52 53.34 -16.27 30.00
N ASN A 53 52.26 -15.50 29.92
CA ASN A 53 52.18 -14.20 30.60
C ASN A 53 52.30 -14.32 32.13
N ARG A 54 51.95 -15.48 32.70
CA ARG A 54 52.06 -15.75 34.15
C ARG A 54 53.36 -16.44 34.54
N TYR A 55 53.82 -17.41 33.74
CA TYR A 55 55.00 -18.24 34.04
C TYR A 55 56.29 -17.68 33.42
N GLY A 56 56.18 -16.87 32.38
CA GLY A 56 57.29 -16.28 31.65
C GLY A 56 57.95 -17.22 30.64
N TYR A 57 59.00 -16.70 30.00
CA TYR A 57 59.86 -17.44 29.07
C TYR A 57 61.30 -17.48 29.58
N THR A 58 62.07 -18.43 29.06
CA THR A 58 63.53 -18.47 29.23
C THR A 58 64.21 -18.56 27.88
N VAL A 59 65.27 -17.77 27.70
CA VAL A 59 66.07 -17.69 26.48
C VAL A 59 67.47 -18.22 26.77
N GLU A 60 67.88 -19.22 26.00
CA GLU A 60 69.19 -19.86 26.11
C GLU A 60 69.96 -19.70 24.81
N LYS A 61 71.28 -19.62 24.94
CA LYS A 61 72.23 -19.53 23.83
C LYS A 61 73.27 -20.63 23.97
N TYR A 62 73.52 -21.31 22.86
CA TYR A 62 74.58 -22.29 22.73
C TYR A 62 75.58 -21.81 21.67
N TYR A 63 76.87 -21.84 22.01
CA TYR A 63 77.93 -21.60 21.05
C TYR A 63 78.08 -22.84 20.17
N TYR A 64 77.79 -22.70 18.88
CA TYR A 64 77.58 -23.85 18.00
C TYR A 64 78.64 -23.92 16.90
N GLU A 65 79.00 -22.80 16.28
CA GLU A 65 80.03 -22.76 15.23
C GLU A 65 80.91 -21.51 15.38
N ARG A 66 82.22 -21.69 15.15
CA ARG A 66 83.19 -20.60 15.07
C ARG A 66 84.07 -20.81 13.85
N ASN A 67 84.19 -19.78 13.01
CA ASN A 67 85.03 -19.81 11.80
C ASN A 67 84.72 -20.97 10.83
N GLY A 68 83.47 -21.44 10.75
CA GLY A 68 83.10 -22.56 9.87
C GLY A 68 83.19 -23.94 10.51
N GLU A 69 83.72 -24.06 11.73
CA GLU A 69 83.88 -25.34 12.44
C GLU A 69 82.87 -25.46 13.60
N LEU A 70 82.27 -26.65 13.73
CA LEU A 70 81.34 -26.98 14.80
C LEU A 70 82.07 -27.11 16.14
N LEU A 71 81.48 -26.55 17.19
CA LEU A 71 81.96 -26.65 18.57
C LEU A 71 81.25 -27.81 19.31
N ASP A 72 81.93 -28.45 20.26
CA ASP A 72 81.34 -29.52 21.07
C ASP A 72 80.18 -28.99 21.94
N LEU A 73 78.98 -29.53 21.69
CA LEU A 73 77.68 -28.93 22.03
C LEU A 73 77.25 -28.85 23.51
N PRO A 74 77.81 -29.58 24.51
CA PRO A 74 77.38 -29.37 25.90
C PRO A 74 78.23 -28.38 26.71
N LEU A 75 79.38 -27.87 26.21
CA LEU A 75 80.32 -27.12 27.05
C LEU A 75 80.01 -25.62 27.23
N ASN A 76 79.25 -24.98 26.34
CA ASN A 76 79.06 -23.52 26.36
C ASN A 76 77.58 -23.14 26.24
N LYS A 77 76.80 -23.45 27.28
CA LYS A 77 75.41 -22.98 27.44
C LYS A 77 75.41 -21.69 28.27
N GLU A 78 74.77 -20.64 27.76
CA GLU A 78 74.49 -19.39 28.48
C GLU A 78 72.96 -19.20 28.58
N ILE A 79 72.45 -18.88 29.77
CA ILE A 79 71.08 -18.38 29.94
C ILE A 79 71.15 -16.87 29.76
N LEU A 80 70.56 -16.36 28.68
CA LEU A 80 70.61 -14.93 28.34
C LEU A 80 69.64 -14.12 29.21
N ILE A 81 68.41 -14.63 29.34
CA ILE A 81 67.37 -14.04 30.17
C ILE A 81 66.40 -15.15 30.60
N SER A 82 65.88 -15.03 31.82
CA SER A 82 64.92 -15.96 32.41
C SER A 82 63.76 -15.19 33.04
N ASP A 83 62.62 -15.87 33.18
CA ASP A 83 61.38 -15.32 33.76
C ASP A 83 60.83 -14.10 33.00
N CYS A 84 61.00 -14.07 31.67
CA CYS A 84 60.50 -12.98 30.83
C CYS A 84 58.97 -12.95 30.84
N LYS A 85 58.38 -11.99 31.55
CA LYS A 85 56.94 -11.77 31.69
C LYS A 85 56.58 -10.35 31.27
N PRO A 86 55.30 -10.08 30.97
CA PRO A 86 54.82 -8.70 30.87
C PRO A 86 55.19 -7.91 32.13
N ARG A 87 55.74 -6.71 31.94
CA ARG A 87 56.06 -5.79 33.04
C ARG A 87 54.81 -5.47 33.85
N PRO A 88 54.89 -5.27 35.17
CA PRO A 88 53.74 -4.91 36.01
C PRO A 88 52.97 -3.71 35.48
N LEU A 89 51.64 -3.70 35.65
CA LEU A 89 50.75 -2.66 35.10
C LEU A 89 51.21 -1.22 35.38
N GLY A 90 51.74 -0.93 36.58
CA GLY A 90 52.21 0.41 36.93
C GLY A 90 53.36 0.93 36.05
N GLU A 91 54.19 0.04 35.49
CA GLU A 91 55.25 0.46 34.55
C GLU A 91 54.69 0.88 33.18
N TRP A 92 53.45 0.51 32.85
CA TRP A 92 52.83 0.87 31.58
C TRP A 92 52.28 2.30 31.54
N GLU A 93 52.08 2.96 32.70
CA GLU A 93 51.36 4.24 32.80
C GLU A 93 51.95 5.35 31.93
N ASP A 94 53.28 5.43 31.84
CA ASP A 94 53.96 6.47 31.07
C ASP A 94 53.95 6.18 29.57
N ILE A 95 54.25 4.94 29.17
CA ILE A 95 54.35 4.55 27.76
C ILE A 95 53.00 4.61 27.04
N VAL A 96 51.89 4.31 27.72
CA VAL A 96 50.55 4.38 27.10
C VAL A 96 50.13 5.79 26.72
N GLN A 97 50.74 6.83 27.29
CA GLN A 97 50.45 8.23 26.95
C GLN A 97 51.05 8.66 25.61
N VAL A 98 52.12 7.98 25.16
CA VAL A 98 52.90 8.37 23.98
C VAL A 98 52.89 7.30 22.88
N ASN A 99 52.42 6.09 23.18
CA ASN A 99 52.41 4.96 22.27
C ASN A 99 51.06 4.22 22.35
N ASP A 100 50.20 4.45 21.35
CA ASP A 100 48.87 3.83 21.27
C ASP A 100 48.92 2.29 21.31
N TYR A 101 49.98 1.67 20.79
CA TYR A 101 50.15 0.21 20.84
C TYR A 101 50.42 -0.30 22.25
N ALA A 102 51.04 0.51 23.10
CA ALA A 102 51.22 0.15 24.50
C ALA A 102 49.88 0.08 25.21
N ALA A 103 48.93 0.98 24.91
CA ALA A 103 47.59 0.94 25.47
C ALA A 103 46.84 -0.34 25.05
N ILE A 104 46.96 -0.72 23.77
CA ILE A 104 46.38 -1.97 23.24
C ILE A 104 46.97 -3.19 23.94
N ALA A 105 48.29 -3.24 24.11
CA ALA A 105 48.98 -4.34 24.76
C ALA A 105 48.64 -4.44 26.25
N ALA A 106 48.71 -3.32 26.99
CA ALA A 106 48.36 -3.24 28.41
C ALA A 106 46.91 -3.68 28.64
N GLN A 107 45.96 -3.18 27.83
CA GLN A 107 44.56 -3.58 27.92
C GLN A 107 44.37 -5.07 27.61
N SER A 108 45.12 -5.62 26.65
CA SER A 108 45.03 -7.04 26.31
C SER A 108 45.47 -7.95 27.46
N ILE A 109 46.50 -7.54 28.21
CA ILE A 109 47.06 -8.30 29.36
C ILE A 109 46.27 -8.07 30.65
N TYR A 110 46.01 -6.80 31.00
CA TYR A 110 45.54 -6.39 32.32
C TYR A 110 44.10 -5.90 32.35
N GLY A 111 43.50 -5.59 31.20
CA GLY A 111 42.17 -5.03 31.14
C GLY A 111 41.10 -5.99 31.64
N ASP A 112 40.10 -5.48 32.33
CA ASP A 112 38.97 -6.27 32.82
C ASP A 112 38.25 -6.99 31.68
N GLY A 113 37.83 -8.23 31.95
CA GLY A 113 37.04 -9.03 31.00
C GLY A 113 35.60 -8.54 30.88
N ILE A 114 34.94 -8.87 29.77
CA ILE A 114 33.51 -8.56 29.63
C ILE A 114 32.73 -9.58 30.47
N ASN A 115 32.34 -9.19 31.68
CA ASN A 115 31.44 -9.96 32.52
C ASN A 115 30.01 -9.88 31.97
N LEU A 116 29.67 -10.81 31.07
CA LEU A 116 28.29 -11.02 30.62
C LEU A 116 27.50 -11.77 31.70
N ASN A 117 27.18 -11.07 32.79
CA ASN A 117 26.42 -11.65 33.92
C ASN A 117 24.96 -12.00 33.57
N ASP A 118 24.48 -11.72 32.34
CA ASP A 118 23.07 -11.87 31.95
C ASP A 118 22.77 -12.97 30.93
N ALA A 119 23.72 -13.83 30.56
CA ALA A 119 23.43 -14.96 29.65
C ALA A 119 23.28 -16.27 30.44
N GLN A 120 22.04 -16.67 30.74
CA GLN A 120 21.66 -17.94 31.40
C GLN A 120 22.04 -19.24 30.63
N ASN A 121 23.09 -19.26 29.80
CA ASN A 121 23.51 -20.44 29.05
C ASN A 121 25.04 -20.63 29.10
N GLY A 122 25.50 -21.60 29.90
CA GLY A 122 26.93 -21.87 30.16
C GLY A 122 27.81 -22.19 28.95
N PHE A 123 27.23 -22.59 27.82
CA PHE A 123 28.00 -22.82 26.59
C PHE A 123 28.41 -21.50 25.89
N PHE A 124 27.50 -20.52 25.82
CA PHE A 124 27.79 -19.23 25.18
C PHE A 124 28.85 -18.43 25.95
N SER A 125 28.88 -18.54 27.28
CA SER A 125 29.92 -17.90 28.09
C SER A 125 31.30 -18.50 27.83
N ILE A 126 31.41 -19.82 27.60
CA ILE A 126 32.66 -20.48 27.21
C ILE A 126 33.12 -20.02 25.82
N VAL A 127 32.21 -19.96 24.84
CA VAL A 127 32.52 -19.47 23.48
C VAL A 127 32.97 -18.01 23.53
N ASN A 128 32.31 -17.17 24.33
CA ASN A 128 32.67 -15.76 24.46
C ASN A 128 34.03 -15.58 25.14
N LYS A 129 34.33 -16.31 26.22
CA LYS A 129 35.66 -16.31 26.86
C LYS A 129 36.75 -16.78 25.89
N SER A 130 36.48 -17.81 25.08
CA SER A 130 37.42 -18.29 24.07
C SER A 130 37.68 -17.23 22.99
N LYS A 131 36.63 -16.55 22.51
CA LYS A 131 36.76 -15.45 21.53
C LYS A 131 37.52 -14.26 22.13
N GLU A 132 37.20 -13.89 23.36
CA GLU A 132 37.89 -12.81 24.07
C GLU A 132 39.39 -13.11 24.22
N LEU A 133 39.74 -14.31 24.69
CA LEU A 133 41.12 -14.76 24.82
C LEU A 133 41.84 -14.71 23.45
N GLN A 134 41.19 -15.18 22.39
CA GLN A 134 41.75 -15.14 21.03
C GLN A 134 41.95 -13.70 20.55
N SER A 135 41.04 -12.78 20.84
CA SER A 135 41.15 -11.37 20.50
C SER A 135 42.30 -10.71 21.26
N ARG A 136 42.38 -10.88 22.59
CA ARG A 136 43.47 -10.34 23.43
C ARG A 136 44.83 -10.84 22.96
N PHE A 137 44.95 -12.14 22.70
CA PHE A 137 46.16 -12.74 22.12
C PHE A 137 46.55 -12.07 20.79
N SER A 138 45.61 -11.95 19.85
CA SER A 138 45.86 -11.37 18.53
C SER A 138 46.29 -9.90 18.62
N PHE A 139 45.58 -9.09 19.41
CA PHE A 139 45.88 -7.66 19.56
C PHE A 139 47.18 -7.41 20.32
N SER A 140 47.48 -8.19 21.35
CA SER A 140 48.74 -8.11 22.09
C SER A 140 49.93 -8.37 21.18
N LEU A 141 49.92 -9.47 20.41
CA LEU A 141 51.01 -9.77 19.48
C LEU A 141 51.12 -8.75 18.36
N PHE A 142 49.99 -8.30 17.81
CA PHE A 142 49.99 -7.26 16.78
C PHE A 142 50.59 -5.95 17.27
N ALA A 143 50.21 -5.49 18.47
CA ALA A 143 50.77 -4.28 19.08
C ALA A 143 52.30 -4.41 19.26
N ALA A 144 52.74 -5.59 19.63
CA ALA A 144 54.16 -5.89 19.81
C ALA A 144 54.95 -5.89 18.50
N ASP A 145 54.36 -6.37 17.39
CA ASP A 145 54.96 -6.26 16.06
C ASP A 145 55.06 -4.80 15.57
N GLN A 146 54.23 -3.90 16.12
CA GLN A 146 54.24 -2.48 15.77
C GLN A 146 55.19 -1.63 16.63
N SER A 147 55.73 -2.15 17.74
CA SER A 147 56.64 -1.40 18.60
C SER A 147 57.56 -2.34 19.38
N VAL A 148 58.87 -2.23 19.12
CA VAL A 148 59.92 -2.98 19.84
C VAL A 148 59.85 -2.72 21.35
N GLU A 149 59.54 -1.50 21.75
CA GLU A 149 59.37 -1.13 23.15
C GLU A 149 58.19 -1.88 23.79
N VAL A 150 57.02 -1.94 23.13
CA VAL A 150 55.87 -2.73 23.59
C VAL A 150 56.20 -4.22 23.64
N ALA A 151 56.96 -4.68 22.65
CA ALA A 151 57.46 -6.03 22.53
C ALA A 151 58.36 -6.45 23.72
N ASP A 152 59.22 -5.54 24.19
CA ASP A 152 60.03 -5.67 25.40
C ASP A 152 59.17 -5.65 26.67
N TYR A 153 58.23 -4.71 26.76
CA TYR A 153 57.30 -4.62 27.90
C TYR A 153 56.42 -5.86 28.07
N LEU A 154 56.13 -6.58 26.99
CA LEU A 154 55.42 -7.86 27.03
C LEU A 154 56.32 -9.05 27.43
N GLY A 155 57.63 -8.86 27.58
CA GLY A 155 58.59 -9.94 27.86
C GLY A 155 58.78 -10.88 26.68
N LEU A 156 58.69 -10.35 25.45
CA LEU A 156 58.72 -11.13 24.21
C LEU A 156 59.93 -10.76 23.30
N TYR A 157 60.86 -9.94 23.81
CA TYR A 157 61.98 -9.38 23.08
C TYR A 157 63.27 -9.42 23.90
N PHE A 158 64.41 -9.58 23.23
CA PHE A 158 65.73 -9.50 23.86
C PHE A 158 66.80 -9.09 22.85
N GLU A 159 67.84 -8.40 23.30
CA GLU A 159 68.99 -8.02 22.47
C GLU A 159 70.27 -8.65 23.01
N ASP A 160 70.93 -9.46 22.19
CA ASP A 160 72.21 -10.07 22.50
C ASP A 160 73.37 -9.27 21.86
N TYR A 161 74.12 -8.59 22.71
CA TYR A 161 75.32 -7.83 22.34
C TYR A 161 76.60 -8.67 22.36
N LYS A 162 76.59 -9.87 22.95
CA LYS A 162 77.78 -10.74 23.06
C LYS A 162 77.93 -11.63 21.83
N VAL A 163 77.96 -11.01 20.66
CA VAL A 163 77.99 -11.70 19.36
C VAL A 163 79.25 -11.35 18.58
N LYS A 164 79.76 -12.27 17.77
CA LYS A 164 80.94 -12.07 16.92
C LYS A 164 80.63 -12.41 15.47
N GLU A 165 81.23 -11.64 14.56
CA GLU A 165 80.97 -11.70 13.11
C GLU A 165 81.20 -13.09 12.49
N ASN A 166 82.14 -13.88 13.01
CA ASN A 166 82.49 -15.22 12.51
C ASN A 166 81.95 -16.37 13.38
N GLU A 167 80.98 -16.10 14.25
CA GLU A 167 80.34 -17.11 15.09
C GLU A 167 78.87 -17.29 14.73
N ARG A 168 78.35 -18.50 14.91
CA ARG A 168 76.92 -18.78 14.87
C ARG A 168 76.49 -19.48 16.16
N TYR A 169 75.25 -19.22 16.53
CA TYR A 169 74.68 -19.63 17.80
C TYR A 169 73.38 -20.39 17.58
N LEU A 170 73.11 -21.36 18.44
CA LEU A 170 71.78 -21.97 18.55
C LEU A 170 71.04 -21.29 19.70
N TYR A 171 70.02 -20.50 19.37
CA TYR A 171 69.14 -19.87 20.33
C TYR A 171 67.94 -20.76 20.58
N ARG A 172 67.60 -20.96 21.86
CA ARG A 172 66.43 -21.73 22.28
C ARG A 172 65.54 -20.87 23.17
N VAL A 173 64.23 -20.88 22.90
CA VAL A 173 63.24 -20.22 23.73
C VAL A 173 62.12 -21.18 24.07
N TYR A 174 61.83 -21.33 25.36
CA TYR A 174 60.72 -22.13 25.85
C TYR A 174 59.90 -21.33 26.88
N ALA A 175 58.63 -21.66 26.97
CA ALA A 175 57.75 -21.12 28.00
C ALA A 175 58.01 -21.87 29.31
N ASN A 176 58.07 -21.17 30.44
CA ASN A 176 58.30 -21.76 31.76
C ASN A 176 57.03 -22.42 32.34
N VAL A 177 56.11 -22.85 31.47
CA VAL A 177 54.85 -23.48 31.84
C VAL A 177 55.13 -24.94 32.20
N PRO A 178 54.72 -25.42 33.39
CA PRO A 178 54.90 -26.82 33.74
C PRO A 178 54.20 -27.77 32.75
N ASP A 179 54.89 -28.83 32.34
CA ASP A 179 54.34 -29.85 31.42
C ASP A 179 53.07 -30.52 31.95
N SER A 180 52.87 -30.52 33.27
CA SER A 180 51.64 -31.01 33.91
C SER A 180 50.41 -30.13 33.65
N ILE A 181 50.60 -28.86 33.26
CA ILE A 181 49.54 -27.91 32.92
C ILE A 181 49.31 -27.89 31.41
N LEU A 182 50.38 -27.69 30.65
CA LEU A 182 50.35 -27.69 29.20
C LEU A 182 51.74 -28.07 28.69
N SER A 183 51.85 -29.18 27.97
CA SER A 183 53.12 -29.56 27.33
C SER A 183 53.39 -28.65 26.12
N THR A 184 54.60 -28.10 26.05
CA THR A 184 54.98 -27.11 25.04
C THR A 184 56.27 -27.49 24.33
N ASP A 185 56.33 -27.24 23.03
CA ASP A 185 57.56 -27.42 22.26
C ASP A 185 58.50 -26.19 22.38
N THR A 186 59.81 -26.45 22.35
CA THR A 186 60.87 -25.43 22.45
C THR A 186 61.21 -24.86 21.07
N ALA A 187 61.12 -23.53 20.92
CA ALA A 187 61.61 -22.88 19.71
C ALA A 187 63.13 -22.94 19.67
N SER A 188 63.71 -23.31 18.52
CA SER A 188 65.16 -23.33 18.33
C SER A 188 65.51 -22.76 16.97
N VAL A 189 66.45 -21.81 16.90
CA VAL A 189 66.92 -21.22 15.64
C VAL A 189 68.44 -21.10 15.66
N TYR A 190 69.04 -21.51 14.54
CA TYR A 190 70.47 -21.39 14.29
C TYR A 190 70.76 -20.11 13.52
N PHE A 191 71.54 -19.18 14.10
CA PHE A 191 71.74 -17.84 13.53
C PHE A 191 73.04 -17.18 14.01
N GLY A 192 73.68 -16.41 13.14
CA GLY A 192 74.80 -15.52 13.46
C GLY A 192 74.81 -14.26 12.57
N PRO A 193 75.74 -13.32 12.81
CA PRO A 193 75.81 -12.05 12.07
C PRO A 193 75.86 -12.18 10.54
N LYS A 194 76.54 -13.22 10.03
CA LYS A 194 76.64 -13.49 8.59
C LYS A 194 75.36 -14.03 7.94
N ASP A 195 74.38 -14.45 8.74
CA ASP A 195 73.08 -14.91 8.25
C ASP A 195 72.10 -13.72 8.06
N TYR A 196 72.57 -12.49 8.29
CA TYR A 196 71.79 -11.28 8.07
C TYR A 196 71.53 -11.02 6.59
N ASP A 197 70.26 -11.04 6.22
CA ASP A 197 69.79 -10.57 4.92
C ASP A 197 69.06 -9.22 5.08
N PRO A 198 69.42 -8.19 4.29
CA PRO A 198 68.70 -6.92 4.32
C PRO A 198 67.25 -7.11 3.85
N LEU A 199 66.33 -6.33 4.43
CA LEU A 199 64.92 -6.42 4.09
C LEU A 199 64.68 -6.17 2.58
N PRO A 200 63.90 -7.03 1.90
CA PRO A 200 63.64 -6.86 0.48
C PRO A 200 62.74 -5.64 0.22
N LYS A 201 62.84 -5.02 -0.96
CA LYS A 201 61.89 -3.97 -1.34
C LYS A 201 60.52 -4.57 -1.74
N PRO A 202 59.38 -4.00 -1.29
CA PRO A 202 58.06 -4.40 -1.80
C PRO A 202 57.96 -4.18 -3.31
N LYS A 203 57.38 -5.14 -4.03
CA LYS A 203 57.17 -5.05 -5.48
C LYS A 203 55.73 -4.68 -5.81
N VAL A 204 55.54 -3.47 -6.35
CA VAL A 204 54.25 -3.03 -6.89
C VAL A 204 53.98 -3.71 -8.21
N GLU A 205 52.77 -4.20 -8.38
CA GLU A 205 52.32 -4.85 -9.60
C GLU A 205 51.60 -3.86 -10.52
N ALA A 206 50.68 -3.07 -9.96
CA ALA A 206 49.89 -2.14 -10.74
C ALA A 206 49.44 -0.92 -9.93
N ILE A 207 49.38 0.21 -10.61
CA ILE A 207 48.65 1.41 -10.18
C ILE A 207 47.59 1.71 -11.22
N THR A 208 46.33 1.80 -10.80
CA THR A 208 45.18 1.99 -11.69
C THR A 208 44.25 3.06 -11.14
N GLN A 209 43.42 3.65 -12.00
CA GLN A 209 42.40 4.61 -11.60
C GLN A 209 41.01 4.09 -11.96
N LYS A 210 40.06 4.16 -11.01
CA LYS A 210 38.66 3.83 -11.23
C LYS A 210 37.75 4.78 -10.45
N ASP A 211 36.73 5.34 -11.09
CA ASP A 211 35.73 6.24 -10.49
C ASP A 211 36.36 7.41 -9.69
N GLY A 212 37.46 7.95 -10.21
CA GLY A 212 38.19 9.02 -9.56
C GLY A 212 38.99 8.60 -8.33
N LYS A 213 39.22 7.30 -8.08
CA LYS A 213 40.08 6.77 -7.00
C LYS A 213 41.34 6.11 -7.59
N VAL A 214 42.45 6.17 -6.87
CA VAL A 214 43.69 5.48 -7.26
C VAL A 214 43.79 4.16 -6.48
N ILE A 215 44.01 3.06 -7.19
CA ILE A 215 44.12 1.71 -6.63
C ILE A 215 45.56 1.24 -6.86
N ILE A 216 46.26 0.95 -5.77
CA ILE A 216 47.65 0.47 -5.77
C ILE A 216 47.64 -0.99 -5.34
N ARG A 217 48.26 -1.86 -6.13
CA ARG A 217 48.33 -3.31 -5.89
C ARG A 217 49.77 -3.79 -5.90
N TRP A 218 50.19 -4.51 -4.87
CA TRP A 218 51.57 -5.02 -4.72
C TRP A 218 51.58 -6.47 -4.22
N LEU A 219 52.68 -7.17 -4.45
CA LEU A 219 52.81 -8.57 -4.06
C LEU A 219 52.78 -8.74 -2.53
N ASN A 220 52.07 -9.76 -2.06
CA ASN A 220 51.97 -10.18 -0.66
C ASN A 220 52.67 -11.52 -0.42
N ALA A 221 52.40 -12.52 -1.26
CA ALA A 221 52.86 -13.89 -1.06
C ALA A 221 54.36 -14.04 -0.70
N PRO A 222 55.32 -13.45 -1.45
CA PRO A 222 56.74 -13.59 -1.13
C PRO A 222 57.18 -12.84 0.13
N TYR A 223 56.37 -11.91 0.64
CA TYR A 223 56.74 -11.07 1.79
C TYR A 223 55.92 -11.36 3.05
N SER A 224 54.92 -12.23 2.97
CA SER A 224 53.99 -12.54 4.07
C SER A 224 54.64 -13.13 5.33
N HIS A 225 55.84 -13.68 5.19
CA HIS A 225 56.66 -14.19 6.30
C HIS A 225 57.72 -13.18 6.79
N ILE A 226 57.83 -12.02 6.13
CA ILE A 226 58.84 -10.99 6.40
C ILE A 226 58.18 -9.73 6.96
N PHE A 227 57.12 -9.24 6.31
CA PHE A 227 56.43 -8.01 6.70
C PHE A 227 55.14 -8.29 7.45
N SER A 228 54.98 -7.62 8.59
CA SER A 228 53.75 -7.60 9.38
C SER A 228 52.79 -6.54 8.85
N THR A 229 53.30 -5.37 8.45
CA THR A 229 52.49 -4.23 7.97
C THR A 229 53.16 -3.46 6.83
N TYR A 230 52.39 -2.61 6.14
CA TYR A 230 52.89 -1.73 5.08
C TYR A 230 52.63 -0.26 5.36
N ILE A 231 53.56 0.58 4.91
CA ILE A 231 53.50 2.04 4.92
C ILE A 231 53.44 2.52 3.47
N ILE A 232 52.51 3.43 3.18
CA ILE A 232 52.35 4.02 1.87
C ILE A 232 52.58 5.51 1.98
N GLU A 233 53.42 6.02 1.10
CA GLU A 233 53.66 7.43 0.97
C GLU A 233 53.20 7.96 -0.38
N ARG A 234 52.79 9.23 -0.39
CA ARG A 234 52.33 9.95 -1.57
C ARG A 234 53.05 11.29 -1.68
N ALA A 235 53.37 11.69 -2.91
CA ALA A 235 53.90 13.01 -3.25
C ALA A 235 53.14 13.61 -4.44
N TYR A 236 52.89 14.92 -4.39
CA TYR A 236 52.32 15.70 -5.51
C TYR A 236 53.40 16.37 -6.36
N GLU A 237 54.54 16.66 -5.74
CA GLU A 237 55.76 17.19 -6.37
C GLU A 237 56.85 16.14 -6.24
N GLU A 238 57.90 16.22 -7.06
CA GLU A 238 59.03 15.31 -6.94
C GLU A 238 59.67 15.45 -5.54
N ASP A 239 59.97 14.30 -4.93
CA ASP A 239 60.63 14.13 -3.62
C ASP A 239 59.88 14.57 -2.34
N ASN A 240 58.69 15.16 -2.41
CA ASN A 240 57.91 15.54 -1.21
C ASN A 240 56.92 14.44 -0.77
N PHE A 241 57.45 13.28 -0.36
CA PHE A 241 56.64 12.14 0.09
C PHE A 241 56.11 12.30 1.52
N LYS A 242 54.82 12.02 1.71
CA LYS A 242 54.18 11.97 3.03
C LYS A 242 53.43 10.65 3.20
N LYS A 243 53.53 10.06 4.39
CA LYS A 243 52.72 8.89 4.79
C LYS A 243 51.23 9.22 4.71
N ILE A 244 50.45 8.36 4.04
CA ILE A 244 49.01 8.58 3.83
C ILE A 244 48.10 7.58 4.55
N ASN A 245 48.60 6.41 4.93
CA ASN A 245 47.83 5.48 5.74
C ASN A 245 48.03 5.78 7.22
N SER A 246 46.97 6.15 7.95
CA SER A 246 47.02 6.31 9.41
C SER A 246 47.03 4.98 10.15
N LEU A 247 46.34 3.97 9.58
CA LEU A 247 46.28 2.62 10.12
C LEU A 247 47.26 1.67 9.40
N PRO A 248 47.79 0.65 10.08
CA PRO A 248 48.64 -0.35 9.44
C PRO A 248 47.85 -1.18 8.42
N ILE A 249 48.49 -1.49 7.28
CA ILE A 249 47.89 -2.30 6.22
C ILE A 249 48.33 -3.75 6.40
N ILE A 250 47.35 -4.66 6.54
CA ILE A 250 47.56 -6.09 6.83
C ILE A 250 46.76 -6.92 5.82
N ASN A 251 47.29 -8.09 5.45
CA ASN A 251 46.55 -9.08 4.66
C ASN A 251 46.02 -10.20 5.56
N PHE A 252 44.71 -10.19 5.82
CA PHE A 252 44.07 -11.26 6.61
C PHE A 252 43.67 -12.49 5.78
N LYS A 253 43.84 -12.45 4.45
CA LYS A 253 43.34 -13.52 3.59
C LYS A 253 44.27 -14.73 3.63
N LYS A 254 43.71 -15.91 3.95
CA LYS A 254 44.42 -17.20 3.97
C LYS A 254 43.92 -18.11 2.85
N GLY A 255 44.77 -19.02 2.36
CA GLY A 255 44.44 -20.02 1.32
C GLY A 255 45.03 -19.73 -0.06
N PRO A 256 44.84 -20.61 -1.06
CA PRO A 256 45.50 -20.53 -2.38
C PRO A 256 44.80 -19.60 -3.39
N SER A 257 44.01 -18.61 -2.94
CA SER A 257 43.30 -17.70 -3.85
C SER A 257 44.27 -16.72 -4.55
N LYS A 258 43.98 -16.40 -5.82
CA LYS A 258 44.68 -15.32 -6.56
C LYS A 258 44.63 -13.99 -5.81
N ASP A 259 43.57 -13.73 -5.06
CA ASP A 259 43.41 -12.52 -4.27
C ASP A 259 44.34 -12.44 -3.05
N ASN A 260 44.94 -13.57 -2.65
CA ASN A 260 45.87 -13.62 -1.50
C ASN A 260 47.31 -13.31 -1.94
N LEU A 261 47.56 -13.32 -3.26
CA LEU A 261 48.87 -12.99 -3.83
C LEU A 261 49.20 -11.51 -3.70
N PHE A 262 48.19 -10.66 -3.50
CA PHE A 262 48.34 -9.21 -3.55
C PHE A 262 47.74 -8.50 -2.34
N ASN A 263 48.38 -7.39 -1.99
CA ASN A 263 47.84 -6.36 -1.12
C ASN A 263 47.25 -5.25 -1.97
N THR A 264 46.26 -4.53 -1.45
CA THR A 264 45.62 -3.43 -2.18
C THR A 264 45.36 -2.25 -1.25
N PHE A 265 45.63 -1.05 -1.77
CA PHE A 265 45.31 0.21 -1.12
C PHE A 265 44.57 1.13 -2.08
N ILE A 266 43.59 1.87 -1.56
CA ILE A 266 42.74 2.76 -2.34
C ILE A 266 42.91 4.19 -1.80
N ASP A 267 43.51 5.07 -2.60
CA ASP A 267 43.58 6.50 -2.30
C ASP A 267 42.31 7.20 -2.81
N THR A 268 41.64 7.91 -1.90
CA THR A 268 40.39 8.63 -2.13
C THR A 268 40.55 10.16 -2.12
N ALA A 269 41.73 10.71 -1.82
CA ALA A 269 41.95 12.14 -1.66
C ALA A 269 41.61 12.93 -2.94
N GLN A 270 40.97 14.09 -2.86
CA GLN A 270 40.52 14.85 -4.03
C GLN A 270 41.61 15.83 -4.51
N TYR A 271 42.27 15.54 -5.63
CA TYR A 271 43.25 16.41 -6.28
C TYR A 271 43.32 16.13 -7.79
N GLN A 272 43.99 17.00 -8.55
CA GLN A 272 44.19 16.87 -9.99
C GLN A 272 45.69 16.88 -10.32
N GLY A 273 46.08 16.21 -11.41
CA GLY A 273 47.45 16.18 -11.90
C GLY A 273 48.23 14.92 -11.50
N LYS A 274 49.54 14.94 -11.78
CA LYS A 274 50.46 13.83 -11.51
C LYS A 274 50.61 13.60 -10.01
N VAL A 275 50.57 12.35 -9.60
CA VAL A 275 50.83 11.92 -8.22
C VAL A 275 51.79 10.73 -8.24
N SER A 276 52.68 10.68 -7.25
CA SER A 276 53.66 9.60 -7.08
C SER A 276 53.45 8.85 -5.77
N TYR A 277 53.69 7.55 -5.79
CA TYR A 277 53.56 6.66 -4.63
C TYR A 277 54.78 5.76 -4.48
N ARG A 278 55.08 5.41 -3.23
CA ARG A 278 56.04 4.36 -2.86
C ARG A 278 55.57 3.61 -1.61
N ILE A 279 55.97 2.35 -1.50
CA ILE A 279 55.52 1.44 -0.44
C ILE A 279 56.72 0.92 0.33
N PHE A 280 56.59 0.84 1.65
CA PHE A 280 57.57 0.22 2.54
C PHE A 280 56.90 -0.94 3.29
N GLY A 281 57.65 -2.01 3.50
CA GLY A 281 57.28 -3.10 4.41
C GLY A 281 57.87 -2.84 5.80
N ARG A 282 57.15 -3.25 6.84
CA ARG A 282 57.63 -3.26 8.22
C ARG A 282 57.60 -4.69 8.75
N ASN A 283 58.69 -5.16 9.34
CA ASN A 283 58.76 -6.51 9.93
C ASN A 283 58.34 -6.52 11.41
N SER A 284 58.38 -7.69 12.06
CA SER A 284 58.06 -7.89 13.48
C SER A 284 59.08 -7.27 14.46
N PHE A 285 60.23 -6.81 13.96
CA PHE A 285 61.24 -6.05 14.71
C PHE A 285 61.04 -4.53 14.55
N GLY A 286 59.95 -4.11 13.91
CA GLY A 286 59.67 -2.70 13.64
C GLY A 286 60.58 -2.05 12.59
N GLN A 287 61.50 -2.80 11.98
CA GLN A 287 62.42 -2.34 10.94
C GLN A 287 61.66 -2.06 9.65
N ILE A 288 62.03 -0.99 8.96
CA ILE A 288 61.40 -0.55 7.71
C ILE A 288 62.28 -0.97 6.53
N SER A 289 61.68 -1.58 5.52
CA SER A 289 62.39 -1.99 4.29
C SER A 289 62.85 -0.78 3.47
N PRO A 290 63.71 -0.95 2.46
CA PRO A 290 63.81 0.01 1.37
C PRO A 290 62.44 0.21 0.69
N SER A 291 62.24 1.37 0.08
CA SER A 291 61.00 1.63 -0.65
C SER A 291 60.87 0.74 -1.88
N SER A 292 59.62 0.50 -2.30
CA SER A 292 59.33 0.05 -3.66
C SER A 292 59.88 1.05 -4.69
N ASP A 293 59.89 0.64 -5.96
CA ASP A 293 60.05 1.59 -7.05
C ASP A 293 58.93 2.65 -6.97
N THR A 294 59.26 3.90 -7.31
CA THR A 294 58.28 5.00 -7.34
C THR A 294 57.38 4.85 -8.55
N LEU A 295 56.07 4.89 -8.34
CA LEU A 295 55.09 4.84 -9.44
C LEU A 295 54.32 6.15 -9.48
N SER A 296 54.16 6.70 -10.69
CA SER A 296 53.34 7.88 -10.92
C SER A 296 52.10 7.54 -11.75
N ILE A 297 50.99 8.23 -11.45
CA ILE A 297 49.77 8.21 -12.26
C ILE A 297 49.24 9.63 -12.38
N GLU A 298 48.70 9.98 -13.55
CA GLU A 298 48.00 11.24 -13.73
C GLU A 298 46.54 11.06 -13.33
N ARG A 299 46.10 11.79 -12.30
CA ARG A 299 44.73 11.67 -11.81
C ARG A 299 43.80 12.53 -12.65
N LEU A 300 42.93 11.86 -13.40
CA LEU A 300 41.88 12.52 -14.17
C LEU A 300 40.78 13.09 -13.25
N PRO A 301 40.15 14.21 -13.63
CA PRO A 301 39.00 14.76 -12.91
C PRO A 301 37.86 13.74 -12.86
N LYS A 302 37.02 13.85 -11.83
CA LYS A 302 35.85 13.00 -11.67
C LYS A 302 34.83 13.36 -12.76
N PHE A 303 34.79 12.59 -13.84
CA PHE A 303 33.78 12.71 -14.89
C PHE A 303 32.37 12.58 -14.30
N ARG A 304 31.60 13.67 -14.33
CA ARG A 304 30.18 13.64 -13.93
C ARG A 304 29.35 13.28 -15.14
N ALA A 305 29.12 11.97 -15.30
CA ALA A 305 28.34 11.42 -16.41
C ALA A 305 26.99 12.16 -16.54
N PRO A 306 26.58 12.58 -17.74
CA PRO A 306 25.28 13.19 -17.96
C PRO A 306 24.14 12.26 -17.55
N ILE A 307 23.25 12.73 -16.69
CA ILE A 307 22.06 11.99 -16.23
C ILE A 307 20.83 12.74 -16.74
N PRO A 308 20.05 12.16 -17.67
CA PRO A 308 18.85 12.78 -18.20
C PRO A 308 17.67 12.58 -17.24
N LYS A 309 16.72 13.50 -17.30
CA LYS A 309 15.41 13.41 -16.64
C LYS A 309 14.34 13.95 -17.58
N ILE A 310 13.17 13.34 -17.56
CA ILE A 310 11.97 13.91 -18.19
C ILE A 310 11.45 15.00 -17.25
N ASP A 311 11.23 16.19 -17.80
CA ASP A 311 10.71 17.34 -17.06
C ASP A 311 9.18 17.39 -17.17
N THR A 312 8.64 17.20 -18.38
CA THR A 312 7.19 17.19 -18.64
C THR A 312 6.86 16.36 -19.87
N ILE A 313 5.70 15.70 -19.86
CA ILE A 313 5.05 15.13 -21.03
C ILE A 313 3.68 15.78 -21.21
N TYR A 314 3.35 16.26 -22.40
CA TYR A 314 2.02 16.79 -22.70
C TYR A 314 1.57 16.42 -24.12
N TYR A 315 0.26 16.29 -24.30
CA TYR A 315 -0.37 15.96 -25.58
C TYR A 315 -0.74 17.24 -26.34
N THR A 316 -0.41 17.32 -27.62
CA THR A 316 -0.75 18.46 -28.49
C THR A 316 -2.04 18.24 -29.26
N LYS A 317 -2.66 19.33 -29.72
CA LYS A 317 -3.83 19.27 -30.61
C LYS A 317 -3.54 18.58 -31.95
N GLU A 318 -2.28 18.51 -32.35
CA GLU A 318 -1.81 17.83 -33.57
C GLU A 318 -1.65 16.32 -33.39
N GLY A 319 -1.93 15.79 -32.19
CA GLY A 319 -1.93 14.36 -31.90
C GLY A 319 -0.58 13.79 -31.46
N ALA A 320 0.36 14.63 -31.04
CA ALA A 320 1.70 14.21 -30.62
C ALA A 320 1.88 14.33 -29.10
N ASN A 321 2.60 13.38 -28.52
CA ASN A 321 3.19 13.54 -27.19
C ASN A 321 4.50 14.31 -27.32
N VAL A 322 4.60 15.45 -26.64
CA VAL A 322 5.83 16.24 -26.56
C VAL A 322 6.50 15.96 -25.21
N ILE A 323 7.72 15.43 -25.26
CA ILE A 323 8.53 15.09 -24.09
C ILE A 323 9.63 16.16 -23.96
N LYS A 324 9.54 17.00 -22.93
CA LYS A 324 10.63 17.90 -22.55
C LYS A 324 11.50 17.25 -21.50
N TRP A 325 12.81 17.37 -21.65
CA TRP A 325 13.77 16.70 -20.79
C TRP A 325 15.00 17.57 -20.58
N SER A 326 15.77 17.29 -19.55
CA SER A 326 17.05 17.96 -19.30
C SER A 326 18.07 16.98 -18.73
N ALA A 327 19.35 17.34 -18.74
CA ALA A 327 20.41 16.53 -18.16
C ALA A 327 21.23 17.31 -17.14
N SER A 328 21.60 16.62 -16.05
CA SER A 328 22.57 17.10 -15.07
C SER A 328 23.94 16.47 -15.33
N GLY A 329 25.02 17.07 -14.83
CA GLY A 329 26.39 16.62 -15.08
C GLY A 329 27.07 17.39 -16.22
N GLU A 330 28.06 16.78 -16.86
CA GLU A 330 28.85 17.42 -17.92
C GLU A 330 28.22 17.21 -19.30
N THR A 331 27.12 17.93 -19.56
CA THR A 331 26.28 17.79 -20.77
C THR A 331 27.00 18.10 -22.08
N GLN A 332 28.11 18.84 -22.05
CA GLN A 332 28.95 19.12 -23.22
C GLN A 332 29.56 17.86 -23.85
N TYR A 333 29.53 16.72 -23.17
CA TYR A 333 30.01 15.43 -23.67
C TYR A 333 28.90 14.52 -24.23
N ILE A 334 27.65 14.97 -24.24
CA ILE A 334 26.55 14.22 -24.87
C ILE A 334 26.79 14.23 -26.38
N LYS A 335 26.89 13.04 -26.98
CA LYS A 335 27.06 12.82 -28.42
C LYS A 335 25.75 12.50 -29.13
N ALA A 336 24.77 11.96 -28.41
CA ALA A 336 23.43 11.70 -28.91
C ALA A 336 22.45 11.59 -27.73
N SER A 337 21.20 11.94 -27.96
CA SER A 337 20.07 11.67 -27.08
C SER A 337 18.99 10.92 -27.84
N PHE A 338 18.16 10.16 -27.14
CA PHE A 338 17.13 9.36 -27.76
C PHE A 338 15.95 9.10 -26.82
N LEU A 339 14.76 9.02 -27.42
CA LEU A 339 13.51 8.72 -26.74
C LEU A 339 13.15 7.25 -27.00
N GLU A 340 12.80 6.54 -25.93
CA GLU A 340 12.25 5.18 -26.02
C GLU A 340 10.91 5.10 -25.28
N LYS A 341 10.05 4.15 -25.69
CA LYS A 341 8.75 3.89 -25.05
C LYS A 341 8.51 2.41 -24.79
N SER A 342 7.70 2.09 -23.78
CA SER A 342 7.25 0.73 -23.45
C SER A 342 5.81 0.70 -22.92
N ASP A 343 5.18 -0.47 -22.93
CA ASP A 343 3.88 -0.71 -22.28
C ASP A 343 4.00 -0.86 -20.74
N GLU A 344 5.19 -1.20 -20.25
CA GLU A 344 5.48 -1.43 -18.83
C GLU A 344 6.67 -0.58 -18.37
N SER A 345 6.75 -0.24 -17.08
CA SER A 345 7.84 0.59 -16.52
C SER A 345 9.21 -0.09 -16.53
N GLU A 346 9.24 -1.43 -16.51
CA GLU A 346 10.46 -2.25 -16.61
C GLU A 346 10.40 -3.19 -17.83
N GLY A 347 9.62 -2.83 -18.84
CA GLY A 347 9.39 -3.65 -20.02
C GLY A 347 10.49 -3.53 -21.08
N ASN A 348 10.24 -4.15 -22.24
CA ASN A 348 11.06 -3.95 -23.43
C ASN A 348 10.77 -2.55 -23.99
N TYR A 349 11.79 -1.70 -24.03
CA TYR A 349 11.70 -0.35 -24.56
C TYR A 349 12.04 -0.33 -26.05
N GLU A 350 11.16 0.29 -26.83
CA GLU A 350 11.32 0.49 -28.26
C GLU A 350 11.77 1.92 -28.54
N LEU A 351 12.67 2.08 -29.51
CA LEU A 351 13.18 3.37 -29.92
C LEU A 351 12.09 4.17 -30.67
N VAL A 352 11.88 5.42 -30.24
CA VAL A 352 10.96 6.38 -30.88
C VAL A 352 11.74 7.35 -31.78
N GLN A 353 12.77 7.99 -31.23
CA GLN A 353 13.52 9.06 -31.90
C GLN A 353 14.96 9.13 -31.41
N ILE A 354 15.89 9.57 -32.26
CA ILE A 354 17.29 9.89 -31.93
C ILE A 354 17.59 11.33 -32.37
N ASP A 355 18.26 12.10 -31.52
CA ASP A 355 18.91 13.37 -31.84
C ASP A 355 20.44 13.26 -31.65
N SER A 356 21.18 13.28 -32.75
CA SER A 356 22.65 13.16 -32.77
C SER A 356 23.39 14.48 -32.52
N LEU A 357 22.68 15.62 -32.50
CA LEU A 357 23.28 16.94 -32.29
C LEU A 357 22.99 17.49 -30.90
N ASN A 358 22.04 16.87 -30.18
CA ASN A 358 21.60 17.23 -28.82
C ASN A 358 21.35 18.74 -28.66
N THR A 359 20.81 19.36 -29.71
CA THR A 359 20.49 20.80 -29.72
C THR A 359 19.10 21.07 -29.15
N ASN A 360 18.25 20.05 -29.09
CA ASN A 360 16.85 20.19 -28.71
C ASN A 360 16.52 19.30 -27.50
N PHE A 361 16.16 19.94 -26.38
CA PHE A 361 15.70 19.29 -25.15
C PHE A 361 14.23 18.85 -25.24
N THR A 362 13.84 18.33 -26.41
CA THR A 362 12.44 18.02 -26.75
C THR A 362 12.39 16.88 -27.77
N PHE A 363 11.55 15.89 -27.51
CA PHE A 363 11.20 14.79 -28.42
C PHE A 363 9.69 14.75 -28.66
N GLU A 364 9.28 14.17 -29.79
CA GLU A 364 7.88 14.08 -30.18
C GLU A 364 7.52 12.64 -30.58
N ASP A 365 6.44 12.09 -30.01
CA ASP A 365 5.84 10.82 -30.41
C ASP A 365 4.48 11.08 -31.06
N PHE A 366 4.41 10.95 -32.39
CA PHE A 366 3.21 11.14 -33.19
C PHE A 366 2.26 9.92 -33.21
N ARG A 367 2.61 8.84 -32.50
CA ARG A 367 1.78 7.64 -32.38
C ARG A 367 1.70 7.19 -30.91
N PRO A 368 1.17 8.02 -30.01
CA PRO A 368 1.01 7.63 -28.62
C PRO A 368 -0.22 6.73 -28.47
N ASN A 369 -0.07 5.61 -27.77
CA ASN A 369 -1.23 4.83 -27.32
C ASN A 369 -1.82 5.46 -26.04
N ALA A 370 -2.99 4.97 -25.61
CA ALA A 370 -3.70 5.46 -24.42
C ALA A 370 -2.83 5.51 -23.15
N LYS A 371 -1.85 4.62 -23.01
CA LYS A 371 -0.88 4.61 -21.91
C LYS A 371 0.48 4.11 -22.41
N LYS A 372 1.55 4.84 -22.10
CA LYS A 372 2.94 4.45 -22.41
C LYS A 372 3.89 4.97 -21.34
N TYR A 373 4.97 4.23 -21.10
CA TYR A 373 6.10 4.70 -20.32
C TYR A 373 7.20 5.19 -21.25
N TYR A 374 7.67 6.41 -21.06
CA TYR A 374 8.76 7.00 -21.82
C TYR A 374 10.03 7.07 -20.98
N ARG A 375 11.19 6.91 -21.61
CA ARG A 375 12.48 7.24 -21.01
C ARG A 375 13.39 7.92 -22.02
N VAL A 376 14.26 8.80 -21.53
CA VAL A 376 15.28 9.46 -22.35
C VAL A 376 16.63 8.84 -22.06
N GLY A 377 17.34 8.43 -23.11
CA GLY A 377 18.72 8.00 -23.07
C GLY A 377 19.66 9.10 -23.57
N VAL A 378 20.82 9.25 -22.94
CA VAL A 378 21.93 10.08 -23.43
C VAL A 378 23.19 9.24 -23.57
N SER A 379 23.87 9.38 -24.71
CA SER A 379 25.12 8.69 -25.01
C SER A 379 26.30 9.65 -24.92
N THR A 380 27.37 9.25 -24.22
CA THR A 380 28.67 9.94 -24.22
C THR A 380 29.72 9.18 -25.05
N GLY A 381 29.28 8.28 -25.93
CA GLY A 381 30.12 7.42 -26.76
C GLY A 381 30.32 6.02 -26.18
N ASN A 382 30.97 5.90 -25.02
CA ASN A 382 31.24 4.60 -24.38
C ASN A 382 30.21 4.22 -23.30
N ARG A 383 29.26 5.10 -23.00
CA ARG A 383 28.25 4.93 -21.95
C ARG A 383 26.93 5.53 -22.41
N ILE A 384 25.87 4.90 -21.95
CA ILE A 384 24.49 5.36 -22.08
C ILE A 384 23.93 5.48 -20.66
N ASN A 385 23.33 6.61 -20.34
CA ASN A 385 22.54 6.78 -19.12
C ASN A 385 21.09 7.05 -19.50
N TYR A 386 20.17 6.45 -18.75
CA TYR A 386 18.74 6.62 -18.93
C TYR A 386 18.14 7.45 -17.79
N SER A 387 17.06 8.16 -18.09
CA SER A 387 16.17 8.72 -17.08
C SER A 387 15.39 7.59 -16.39
N TYR A 388 14.81 7.89 -15.24
CA TYR A 388 13.68 7.08 -14.79
C TYR A 388 12.56 7.14 -15.83
N PRO A 389 11.79 6.05 -16.00
CA PRO A 389 10.65 6.06 -16.88
C PRO A 389 9.55 6.94 -16.30
N ASP A 390 8.94 7.74 -17.16
CA ASP A 390 7.80 8.58 -16.81
C ASP A 390 6.57 8.12 -17.59
N ILE A 391 5.40 8.17 -16.96
CA ILE A 391 4.16 7.66 -17.54
C ILE A 391 3.42 8.77 -18.26
N PHE A 392 3.05 8.50 -19.50
CA PHE A 392 1.99 9.22 -20.17
C PHE A 392 0.73 8.38 -20.17
N GLN A 393 -0.37 8.98 -19.73
CA GLN A 393 -1.70 8.43 -19.86
C GLN A 393 -2.59 9.50 -20.49
N LEU A 394 -3.27 9.14 -21.58
CA LEU A 394 -4.32 9.96 -22.13
C LEU A 394 -5.40 10.07 -21.06
N ILE A 395 -5.67 11.28 -20.57
CA ILE A 395 -6.80 11.50 -19.67
C ILE A 395 -8.04 11.37 -20.55
N ASP A 396 -8.79 10.30 -20.35
CA ASP A 396 -10.11 10.20 -20.95
C ASP A 396 -11.01 11.23 -20.29
N SER A 397 -11.44 12.22 -21.08
CA SER A 397 -12.30 13.31 -20.65
C SER A 397 -13.64 13.27 -21.37
N ILE A 398 -13.97 12.19 -22.08
CA ILE A 398 -15.21 12.04 -22.84
C ILE A 398 -16.14 11.17 -21.99
N PRO A 399 -17.18 11.75 -21.37
CA PRO A 399 -18.17 10.94 -20.67
C PRO A 399 -18.94 10.04 -21.65
N PRO A 400 -19.48 8.90 -21.18
CA PRO A 400 -20.42 8.11 -21.96
C PRO A 400 -21.64 8.92 -22.40
N ALA A 401 -22.29 8.51 -23.47
CA ALA A 401 -23.59 8.98 -23.89
C ALA A 401 -24.65 8.67 -22.83
N THR A 402 -25.64 9.55 -22.74
CA THR A 402 -26.77 9.40 -21.81
C THR A 402 -27.58 8.14 -22.14
N PRO A 403 -27.79 7.22 -21.18
CA PRO A 403 -28.56 6.00 -21.42
C PRO A 403 -30.05 6.30 -21.61
N GLU A 404 -30.72 5.47 -22.41
CA GLU A 404 -32.15 5.56 -22.68
C GLU A 404 -32.90 4.35 -22.09
N PHE A 405 -33.97 4.62 -21.34
CA PHE A 405 -34.86 3.57 -20.84
C PHE A 405 -35.58 2.87 -22.01
N ALA A 406 -35.76 1.55 -21.89
CA ALA A 406 -36.41 0.73 -22.90
C ALA A 406 -37.88 0.47 -22.52
N GLU A 407 -38.11 -0.22 -21.41
CA GLU A 407 -39.47 -0.55 -20.95
C GLU A 407 -39.54 -0.77 -19.43
N TYR A 408 -40.76 -0.86 -18.91
CA TYR A 408 -41.00 -1.31 -17.54
C TYR A 408 -42.14 -2.34 -17.48
N ILE A 409 -42.06 -3.21 -16.48
CA ILE A 409 -43.09 -4.21 -16.18
C ILE A 409 -43.42 -4.11 -14.68
N THR A 410 -44.70 -3.93 -14.37
CA THR A 410 -45.22 -3.97 -13.01
C THR A 410 -45.94 -5.29 -12.75
N LYS A 411 -45.60 -5.94 -11.64
CA LYS A 411 -46.32 -7.12 -11.13
C LYS A 411 -46.45 -7.01 -9.62
N ASP A 412 -47.68 -6.84 -9.13
CA ASP A 412 -47.96 -6.54 -7.73
C ASP A 412 -47.16 -5.29 -7.28
N SER A 413 -46.31 -5.41 -6.27
CA SER A 413 -45.40 -4.35 -5.82
C SER A 413 -44.01 -4.37 -6.49
N SER A 414 -43.76 -5.31 -7.39
CA SER A 414 -42.47 -5.46 -8.08
C SER A 414 -42.48 -4.67 -9.39
N LEU A 415 -41.53 -3.74 -9.51
CA LEU A 415 -41.29 -2.97 -10.73
C LEU A 415 -39.95 -3.39 -11.32
N THR A 416 -39.96 -3.87 -12.56
CA THR A 416 -38.75 -4.15 -13.33
C THR A 416 -38.60 -3.10 -14.41
N ILE A 417 -37.46 -2.41 -14.45
CA ILE A 417 -37.13 -1.37 -15.43
C ILE A 417 -35.93 -1.84 -16.24
N SER A 418 -35.95 -1.62 -17.55
CA SER A 418 -34.83 -1.93 -18.46
C SER A 418 -34.40 -0.72 -19.28
N TRP A 419 -33.16 -0.73 -19.76
CA TRP A 419 -32.58 0.32 -20.61
C TRP A 419 -31.70 -0.28 -21.72
N HIS A 420 -31.40 0.52 -22.73
CA HIS A 420 -30.50 0.11 -23.80
C HIS A 420 -29.04 0.18 -23.35
N SER A 421 -28.22 -0.79 -23.77
CA SER A 421 -26.78 -0.73 -23.52
C SER A 421 -26.15 0.36 -24.36
N ASN A 422 -25.29 1.15 -23.74
CA ASN A 422 -24.33 2.03 -24.38
C ASN A 422 -23.36 1.27 -25.31
N GLU A 423 -22.79 1.96 -26.29
CA GLU A 423 -21.87 1.39 -27.32
C GLU A 423 -20.39 1.58 -26.97
N GLU A 424 -20.08 2.40 -25.97
CA GLU A 424 -18.73 2.72 -25.54
C GLU A 424 -18.00 1.51 -24.91
N GLU A 425 -16.78 1.22 -25.37
CA GLU A 425 -16.00 0.05 -24.91
C GLU A 425 -15.51 0.16 -23.44
N ASP A 426 -15.42 1.39 -22.94
CA ASP A 426 -14.88 1.73 -21.63
C ASP A 426 -15.97 1.95 -20.57
N ILE A 427 -17.25 1.70 -20.88
CA ILE A 427 -18.32 1.77 -19.90
C ILE A 427 -18.08 0.82 -18.72
N ALA A 428 -18.34 1.31 -17.50
CA ALA A 428 -18.17 0.56 -16.26
C ALA A 428 -19.50 0.19 -15.59
N GLY A 429 -20.56 0.98 -15.80
CA GLY A 429 -21.89 0.66 -15.31
C GLY A 429 -22.86 1.84 -15.30
N TYR A 430 -23.94 1.70 -14.52
CA TYR A 430 -25.10 2.60 -14.53
C TYR A 430 -25.51 3.01 -13.11
N ARG A 431 -26.00 4.24 -12.95
CA ARG A 431 -26.67 4.69 -11.72
C ARG A 431 -28.11 5.04 -12.02
N ILE A 432 -29.01 4.49 -11.22
CA ILE A 432 -30.44 4.72 -11.34
C ILE A 432 -30.87 5.61 -10.17
N TYR A 433 -31.66 6.62 -10.48
CA TYR A 433 -32.21 7.57 -9.54
C TYR A 433 -33.73 7.54 -9.58
N LYS A 434 -34.36 7.97 -8.48
CA LYS A 434 -35.81 7.98 -8.28
C LYS A 434 -36.27 9.32 -7.72
N ALA A 435 -37.36 9.83 -8.29
CA ALA A 435 -38.07 11.00 -7.82
C ALA A 435 -39.56 10.69 -7.62
N GLN A 436 -40.18 11.38 -6.65
CA GLN A 436 -41.62 11.23 -6.35
C GLN A 436 -42.50 12.07 -7.30
N THR A 437 -41.93 13.12 -7.89
CA THR A 437 -42.59 13.99 -8.87
C THR A 437 -41.60 14.31 -9.99
N LYS A 438 -42.10 14.64 -11.19
CA LYS A 438 -41.28 14.89 -12.39
C LYS A 438 -40.19 15.95 -12.22
N TYR A 439 -40.40 16.91 -11.31
CA TYR A 439 -39.52 18.06 -11.10
C TYR A 439 -38.83 18.08 -9.74
N SER A 440 -39.00 17.05 -8.92
CA SER A 440 -38.25 16.92 -7.67
C SER A 440 -36.85 16.39 -7.93
N GLU A 441 -35.87 16.85 -7.14
CA GLU A 441 -34.50 16.33 -7.16
C GLU A 441 -34.50 14.81 -6.98
N PRO A 442 -33.96 14.04 -7.94
CA PRO A 442 -33.97 12.60 -7.86
C PRO A 442 -32.90 12.10 -6.89
N SER A 443 -33.27 11.12 -6.08
CA SER A 443 -32.36 10.44 -5.14
C SER A 443 -31.78 9.18 -5.77
N MET A 444 -30.51 8.89 -5.52
CA MET A 444 -29.88 7.67 -6.05
C MET A 444 -30.52 6.43 -5.43
N LEU A 445 -31.03 5.55 -6.29
CA LEU A 445 -31.68 4.30 -5.92
C LEU A 445 -30.72 3.11 -6.00
N TYR A 446 -29.86 3.10 -7.03
CA TYR A 446 -28.94 1.99 -7.30
C TYR A 446 -27.67 2.46 -7.99
N ASP A 447 -26.52 1.87 -7.61
CA ASP A 447 -25.20 2.11 -8.19
C ASP A 447 -24.66 0.77 -8.73
N ALA A 448 -24.95 0.50 -10.00
CA ALA A 448 -24.59 -0.74 -10.68
C ALA A 448 -23.13 -0.64 -11.14
N LYS A 449 -22.23 -1.41 -10.52
CA LYS A 449 -20.83 -1.58 -10.97
C LYS A 449 -20.68 -2.77 -11.92
N ASN A 450 -21.66 -2.95 -12.79
CA ASN A 450 -21.71 -3.98 -13.81
C ASN A 450 -22.48 -3.45 -15.02
N LEU A 451 -22.54 -4.26 -16.08
CA LEU A 451 -23.20 -3.91 -17.34
C LEU A 451 -24.61 -4.49 -17.44
N ASP A 452 -25.25 -4.78 -16.30
CA ASP A 452 -26.64 -5.22 -16.30
C ASP A 452 -27.53 -4.08 -16.80
N THR A 453 -28.51 -4.39 -17.64
CA THR A 453 -29.43 -3.42 -18.25
C THR A 453 -30.85 -3.51 -17.70
N VAL A 454 -31.01 -4.17 -16.54
CA VAL A 454 -32.30 -4.43 -15.90
C VAL A 454 -32.17 -4.24 -14.40
N LEU A 455 -33.12 -3.53 -13.80
CA LEU A 455 -33.25 -3.36 -12.36
C LEU A 455 -34.65 -3.75 -11.92
N THR A 456 -34.76 -4.58 -10.87
CA THR A 456 -36.04 -4.88 -10.22
C THR A 456 -36.07 -4.28 -8.81
N VAL A 457 -37.12 -3.50 -8.51
CA VAL A 457 -37.32 -2.82 -7.24
C VAL A 457 -38.71 -3.10 -6.68
N ILE A 458 -38.83 -2.99 -5.35
CA ILE A 458 -40.11 -3.09 -4.66
C ILE A 458 -40.62 -1.68 -4.40
N GLU A 459 -41.79 -1.36 -4.92
CA GLU A 459 -42.44 -0.06 -4.77
C GLU A 459 -43.50 -0.05 -3.68
N ASN A 460 -43.69 1.13 -3.07
CA ASN A 460 -44.77 1.34 -2.11
C ASN A 460 -46.04 1.78 -2.86
N LEU A 461 -47.08 0.94 -2.77
CA LEU A 461 -48.40 1.16 -3.37
C LEU A 461 -49.39 1.87 -2.43
N GLU A 462 -49.01 2.19 -1.19
CA GLU A 462 -49.86 2.90 -0.22
C GLU A 462 -49.86 4.43 -0.42
N LEU A 463 -49.37 4.91 -1.56
CA LEU A 463 -49.30 6.33 -1.90
C LEU A 463 -50.44 6.72 -2.82
N ILE A 464 -51.07 7.87 -2.55
CA ILE A 464 -52.19 8.42 -3.36
C ILE A 464 -51.75 8.73 -4.80
N ASN A 465 -50.46 9.07 -5.00
CA ASN A 465 -49.92 9.22 -6.36
C ASN A 465 -49.29 7.90 -6.82
N ASN A 466 -49.76 7.40 -7.96
CA ASN A 466 -49.31 6.17 -8.59
C ASN A 466 -48.16 6.39 -9.58
N GLU A 467 -47.84 7.63 -9.93
CA GLU A 467 -46.72 7.97 -10.81
C GLU A 467 -45.38 7.91 -10.05
N ARG A 468 -44.37 7.32 -10.69
CA ARG A 468 -42.96 7.33 -10.24
C ARG A 468 -42.07 7.78 -11.39
N TYR A 469 -41.01 8.51 -11.06
CA TYR A 469 -40.07 9.00 -12.06
C TYR A 469 -38.68 8.42 -11.79
N TYR A 470 -38.10 7.81 -12.82
CA TYR A 470 -36.75 7.25 -12.78
C TYR A 470 -35.83 7.97 -13.75
N TYR A 471 -34.55 8.01 -13.39
CA TYR A 471 -33.50 8.62 -14.20
C TYR A 471 -32.29 7.69 -14.21
N ILE A 472 -31.49 7.78 -15.25
CA ILE A 472 -30.29 6.94 -15.39
C ILE A 472 -29.09 7.78 -15.88
N THR A 473 -27.91 7.45 -15.38
CA THR A 473 -26.61 7.91 -15.90
C THR A 473 -25.71 6.71 -16.15
N ALA A 474 -24.88 6.77 -17.19
CA ALA A 474 -23.76 5.84 -17.37
C ALA A 474 -22.47 6.45 -16.80
N PHE A 475 -21.52 5.59 -16.42
CA PHE A 475 -20.17 6.01 -16.09
C PHE A 475 -19.12 5.06 -16.65
N ASP A 476 -17.98 5.62 -17.05
CA ASP A 476 -16.86 4.85 -17.62
C ASP A 476 -15.89 4.33 -16.55
N LYS A 477 -14.87 3.57 -16.98
CA LYS A 477 -13.79 3.03 -16.13
C LYS A 477 -12.91 4.13 -15.52
N ASN A 478 -12.95 5.34 -16.06
CA ASN A 478 -12.17 6.50 -15.61
C ASN A 478 -12.96 7.41 -14.65
N GLY A 479 -14.25 7.13 -14.44
CA GLY A 479 -15.15 7.85 -13.55
C GLY A 479 -15.89 9.03 -14.18
N ASN A 480 -15.79 9.25 -15.50
CA ASN A 480 -16.62 10.26 -16.16
C ASN A 480 -18.08 9.77 -16.17
N THR A 481 -19.01 10.68 -15.90
CA THR A 481 -20.45 10.38 -15.81
C THR A 481 -21.19 11.10 -16.93
N SER A 482 -22.08 10.40 -17.63
CA SER A 482 -22.96 10.99 -18.64
C SER A 482 -23.84 12.09 -18.06
N ASP A 483 -24.52 12.85 -18.92
CA ASP A 483 -25.66 13.64 -18.48
C ASP A 483 -26.76 12.73 -17.92
N LEU A 484 -27.63 13.29 -17.08
CA LEU A 484 -28.81 12.60 -16.54
C LEU A 484 -29.84 12.40 -17.65
N SER A 485 -30.44 11.21 -17.73
CA SER A 485 -31.52 10.93 -18.69
C SER A 485 -32.72 11.85 -18.49
N GLU A 486 -33.60 11.89 -19.49
CA GLU A 486 -34.95 12.41 -19.29
C GLU A 486 -35.71 11.55 -18.25
N ALA A 487 -36.75 12.15 -17.66
CA ALA A 487 -37.57 11.48 -16.66
C ALA A 487 -38.38 10.34 -17.28
N PHE A 488 -38.15 9.13 -16.81
CA PHE A 488 -38.92 7.95 -17.20
C PHE A 488 -40.10 7.75 -16.25
N GLU A 489 -41.29 7.93 -16.79
CA GLU A 489 -42.55 7.90 -16.06
C GLU A 489 -43.09 6.47 -15.99
N VAL A 490 -43.34 6.00 -14.77
CA VAL A 490 -43.87 4.69 -14.46
C VAL A 490 -45.19 4.85 -13.72
N GLU A 491 -46.24 4.21 -14.22
CA GLU A 491 -47.55 4.14 -13.56
C GLU A 491 -47.66 2.85 -12.74
N LEU A 492 -47.85 3.00 -11.44
CA LEU A 492 -48.10 1.89 -10.52
C LEU A 492 -49.60 1.57 -10.43
N PRO A 493 -50.00 0.34 -10.08
CA PRO A 493 -51.41 0.02 -9.88
C PRO A 493 -51.98 0.72 -8.65
N ASP A 494 -53.16 1.31 -8.79
CA ASP A 494 -53.92 1.86 -7.65
C ASP A 494 -54.62 0.74 -6.88
N ILE A 495 -54.32 0.63 -5.59
CA ILE A 495 -54.93 -0.34 -4.69
C ILE A 495 -55.67 0.32 -3.53
N ILE A 496 -55.76 1.66 -3.50
CA ILE A 496 -56.28 2.41 -2.36
C ILE A 496 -57.76 2.68 -2.59
N PRO A 497 -58.68 2.04 -1.84
CA PRO A 497 -60.10 2.29 -2.02
C PRO A 497 -60.48 3.72 -1.62
N PRO A 498 -61.47 4.32 -2.32
CA PRO A 498 -62.06 5.56 -1.88
C PRO A 498 -62.60 5.49 -0.46
N SER A 499 -62.56 6.61 0.26
CA SER A 499 -63.22 6.69 1.55
C SER A 499 -64.72 6.41 1.42
N ALA A 500 -65.30 5.65 2.35
CA ALA A 500 -66.70 5.28 2.26
C ALA A 500 -67.62 6.52 2.33
N PRO A 501 -68.61 6.65 1.43
CA PRO A 501 -69.58 7.75 1.51
C PRO A 501 -70.52 7.52 2.71
N ILE A 502 -71.15 8.59 3.20
CA ILE A 502 -72.00 8.53 4.40
C ILE A 502 -73.44 8.87 4.03
N ILE A 503 -74.38 7.95 4.23
CA ILE A 503 -75.81 8.24 4.12
C ILE A 503 -76.18 9.13 5.32
N ASN A 504 -76.37 10.43 5.05
CA ASN A 504 -76.62 11.44 6.07
C ASN A 504 -78.10 11.49 6.45
N LYS A 505 -78.99 11.36 5.45
CA LYS A 505 -80.43 11.40 5.66
C LYS A 505 -81.14 10.46 4.71
N ILE A 506 -82.04 9.64 5.25
CA ILE A 506 -82.95 8.79 4.48
C ILE A 506 -84.38 9.02 4.94
N TYR A 507 -85.30 9.21 4.01
CA TYR A 507 -86.72 9.40 4.33
C TYR A 507 -87.60 9.03 3.14
N GLN A 508 -88.81 8.58 3.44
CA GLN A 508 -89.82 8.24 2.44
C GLN A 508 -90.69 9.47 2.14
N VAL A 509 -91.01 9.66 0.86
CA VAL A 509 -92.06 10.57 0.36
C VAL A 509 -92.91 9.79 -0.64
N ALA A 510 -94.14 9.46 -0.25
CA ALA A 510 -95.05 8.61 -1.03
C ALA A 510 -94.40 7.28 -1.46
N ASP A 511 -94.20 7.05 -2.75
CA ASP A 511 -93.56 5.86 -3.33
C ASP A 511 -92.06 6.03 -3.60
N THR A 512 -91.44 7.05 -3.01
CA THR A 512 -90.01 7.35 -3.22
C THR A 512 -89.24 7.37 -1.92
N VAL A 513 -88.05 6.78 -1.93
CA VAL A 513 -87.05 6.91 -0.86
C VAL A 513 -85.99 7.91 -1.32
N LYS A 514 -85.82 8.96 -0.53
CA LYS A 514 -84.81 10.00 -0.76
C LYS A 514 -83.63 9.78 0.16
N ILE A 515 -82.44 9.83 -0.42
CA ILE A 515 -81.17 9.58 0.25
C ILE A 515 -80.27 10.79 -0.03
N ASP A 516 -80.03 11.59 1.01
CA ASP A 516 -79.00 12.62 1.01
C ASP A 516 -77.74 12.02 1.62
N PHE A 517 -76.60 12.12 0.93
CA PHE A 517 -75.34 11.54 1.38
C PHE A 517 -74.19 12.55 1.33
N ILE A 518 -73.23 12.38 2.23
CA ILE A 518 -71.94 13.06 2.20
C ILE A 518 -71.03 12.24 1.30
N LYS A 519 -70.44 12.90 0.31
CA LYS A 519 -69.51 12.32 -0.66
C LYS A 519 -68.27 11.75 0.03
N SER A 520 -67.61 10.80 -0.63
CA SER A 520 -66.24 10.41 -0.28
C SER A 520 -65.32 11.64 -0.31
N ALA A 521 -64.34 11.68 0.59
CA ALA A 521 -63.28 12.68 0.60
C ALA A 521 -62.15 12.39 -0.40
N SER A 522 -62.12 11.20 -0.99
CA SER A 522 -61.13 10.83 -2.01
C SER A 522 -61.37 11.62 -3.29
N VAL A 523 -60.28 12.02 -3.94
CA VAL A 523 -60.28 12.91 -5.12
C VAL A 523 -60.57 12.17 -6.44
N ASP A 524 -60.36 10.87 -6.43
CA ASP A 524 -60.36 9.91 -7.55
C ASP A 524 -61.70 9.15 -7.71
N VAL A 525 -62.76 9.58 -7.04
CA VAL A 525 -64.06 8.92 -7.13
C VAL A 525 -64.63 9.09 -8.53
N TYR A 526 -64.75 7.99 -9.27
CA TYR A 526 -65.35 7.94 -10.59
C TYR A 526 -66.88 8.02 -10.53
N LYS A 527 -67.51 7.19 -9.71
CA LYS A 527 -68.99 7.14 -9.57
C LYS A 527 -69.46 6.56 -8.24
N TYR A 528 -70.74 6.80 -7.92
CA TYR A 528 -71.43 6.18 -6.80
C TYR A 528 -72.44 5.12 -7.25
N LEU A 529 -72.48 3.98 -6.57
CA LEU A 529 -73.44 2.90 -6.82
C LEU A 529 -74.36 2.71 -5.61
N LEU A 530 -75.67 2.88 -5.82
CA LEU A 530 -76.69 2.62 -4.80
C LEU A 530 -77.20 1.19 -4.91
N TYR A 531 -76.99 0.43 -3.84
CA TYR A 531 -77.53 -0.91 -3.67
C TYR A 531 -78.68 -0.93 -2.65
N ARG A 532 -79.68 -1.78 -2.89
CA ARG A 532 -80.87 -1.92 -2.05
C ARG A 532 -81.20 -3.38 -1.77
N SER A 533 -81.67 -3.67 -0.57
CA SER A 533 -82.21 -4.98 -0.15
C SER A 533 -83.58 -4.76 0.49
N ILE A 534 -84.50 -5.72 0.32
CA ILE A 534 -85.88 -5.67 0.86
C ILE A 534 -86.10 -6.91 1.71
N ASP A 535 -86.56 -6.73 2.96
CA ASP A 535 -86.86 -7.82 3.89
C ASP A 535 -85.73 -8.87 4.00
N ASN A 536 -84.48 -8.38 3.99
CA ASN A 536 -83.24 -9.14 4.02
C ASN A 536 -82.95 -10.01 2.78
N SER A 537 -83.50 -9.66 1.61
CA SER A 537 -83.05 -10.20 0.33
C SER A 537 -81.59 -9.82 -0.01
N LEU A 538 -81.03 -10.41 -1.06
CA LEU A 538 -79.74 -9.96 -1.61
C LEU A 538 -79.82 -8.50 -2.06
N TYR A 539 -78.71 -7.77 -1.93
CA TYR A 539 -78.60 -6.41 -2.43
C TYR A 539 -78.60 -6.40 -3.96
N GLU A 540 -79.45 -5.58 -4.56
CA GLU A 540 -79.49 -5.31 -6.00
C GLU A 540 -78.99 -3.90 -6.30
N LEU A 541 -78.31 -3.72 -7.43
CA LEU A 541 -77.91 -2.39 -7.91
C LEU A 541 -79.16 -1.65 -8.39
N VAL A 542 -79.46 -0.52 -7.76
CA VAL A 542 -80.62 0.32 -8.08
C VAL A 542 -80.25 1.45 -9.00
N LYS A 543 -79.10 2.09 -8.76
CA LYS A 543 -78.70 3.29 -9.50
C LYS A 543 -77.20 3.53 -9.46
N ALA A 544 -76.65 4.02 -10.57
CA ALA A 544 -75.32 4.61 -10.62
C ALA A 544 -75.45 6.14 -10.74
N LEU A 545 -74.54 6.88 -10.11
CA LEU A 545 -74.50 8.34 -10.13
C LEU A 545 -73.08 8.83 -10.40
N ASP A 546 -72.98 9.94 -11.12
CA ASP A 546 -71.72 10.67 -11.30
C ASP A 546 -71.19 11.16 -9.94
N SER A 547 -69.87 11.33 -9.85
CA SER A 547 -69.15 11.70 -8.62
C SER A 547 -69.50 13.10 -8.06
N ASP A 548 -70.16 13.95 -8.85
CA ASP A 548 -70.61 15.27 -8.43
C ASP A 548 -71.92 15.25 -7.62
N LYS A 549 -72.69 14.16 -7.68
CA LYS A 549 -74.00 14.04 -7.00
C LYS A 549 -73.85 13.78 -5.51
N SER A 550 -74.81 14.29 -4.74
CA SER A 550 -74.92 14.09 -3.27
C SER A 550 -76.33 13.69 -2.82
N LYS A 551 -77.24 13.45 -3.77
CA LYS A 551 -78.64 13.09 -3.52
C LYS A 551 -79.11 12.02 -4.48
N ILE A 552 -79.87 11.06 -3.97
CA ILE A 552 -80.42 9.94 -4.72
C ILE A 552 -81.92 9.80 -4.42
N ILE A 553 -82.69 9.51 -5.45
CA ILE A 553 -84.11 9.18 -5.34
C ILE A 553 -84.29 7.79 -5.93
N ASP A 554 -84.79 6.89 -5.09
CA ASP A 554 -85.20 5.53 -5.45
C ASP A 554 -86.73 5.43 -5.41
N ARG A 555 -87.34 4.79 -6.41
CA ARG A 555 -88.80 4.56 -6.46
C ARG A 555 -89.08 3.12 -6.02
N VAL A 556 -89.83 2.97 -4.94
CA VAL A 556 -90.13 1.69 -4.29
C VAL A 556 -91.56 1.26 -4.63
N LYS A 557 -91.76 -0.03 -4.91
CA LYS A 557 -93.03 -0.58 -5.41
C LYS A 557 -93.82 -1.40 -4.38
N SER A 558 -93.21 -1.74 -3.26
CA SER A 558 -93.78 -2.57 -2.20
C SER A 558 -93.50 -1.95 -0.84
N GLU A 559 -94.35 -2.27 0.13
CA GLU A 559 -94.05 -2.02 1.53
C GLU A 559 -93.04 -3.04 2.03
N GLY A 560 -92.26 -2.67 3.05
CA GLY A 560 -91.25 -3.57 3.62
C GLY A 560 -90.10 -2.84 4.29
N SER A 561 -89.17 -3.61 4.85
CA SER A 561 -87.94 -3.10 5.45
C SER A 561 -86.85 -3.01 4.38
N TYR A 562 -86.57 -1.80 3.92
CA TYR A 562 -85.53 -1.52 2.94
C TYR A 562 -84.19 -1.24 3.63
N LYS A 563 -83.11 -1.82 3.10
CA LYS A 563 -81.72 -1.50 3.47
C LYS A 563 -80.96 -0.96 2.27
N TYR A 564 -80.29 0.17 2.43
CA TYR A 564 -79.49 0.81 1.39
C TYR A 564 -78.01 0.81 1.74
N ARG A 565 -77.16 0.57 0.74
CA ARG A 565 -75.71 0.76 0.77
C ARG A 565 -75.29 1.63 -0.41
N LEU A 566 -74.32 2.50 -0.17
CA LEU A 566 -73.76 3.36 -1.18
C LEU A 566 -72.27 3.01 -1.32
N ILE A 567 -71.83 2.73 -2.54
CA ILE A 567 -70.45 2.39 -2.86
C ILE A 567 -69.85 3.56 -3.63
N ALA A 568 -68.71 4.09 -3.17
CA ALA A 568 -67.84 4.94 -3.97
C ALA A 568 -66.88 4.06 -4.75
N LEU A 569 -66.80 4.23 -6.06
CA LEU A 569 -65.90 3.49 -6.95
C LEU A 569 -64.91 4.48 -7.56
N ASP A 570 -63.61 4.18 -7.52
CA ASP A 570 -62.59 4.95 -8.25
C ASP A 570 -62.45 4.49 -9.72
N ASP A 571 -61.52 5.10 -10.45
CA ASP A 571 -61.19 4.76 -11.83
C ASP A 571 -60.45 3.41 -11.97
N SER A 572 -59.84 2.90 -10.90
CA SER A 572 -59.14 1.59 -10.87
C SER A 572 -60.01 0.42 -10.40
N GLY A 573 -61.25 0.69 -9.98
CA GLY A 573 -62.23 -0.30 -9.56
C GLY A 573 -62.23 -0.62 -8.06
N ASN A 574 -61.50 0.14 -7.22
CA ASN A 574 -61.53 -0.05 -5.77
C ASN A 574 -62.81 0.55 -5.16
N GLU A 575 -63.33 -0.09 -4.10
CA GLU A 575 -64.66 0.20 -3.56
C GLU A 575 -64.63 0.69 -2.10
N GLY A 576 -65.15 1.90 -1.89
CA GLY A 576 -65.49 2.45 -0.57
C GLY A 576 -66.96 2.22 -0.20
N VAL A 577 -67.25 1.28 0.70
CA VAL A 577 -68.63 0.85 1.01
C VAL A 577 -69.20 1.54 2.24
N SER A 578 -70.35 2.22 2.10
CA SER A 578 -71.06 2.84 3.22
C SER A 578 -71.66 1.83 4.21
N LYS A 579 -71.92 2.29 5.44
CA LYS A 579 -72.74 1.54 6.39
C LYS A 579 -74.16 1.36 5.84
N ALA A 580 -74.71 0.16 6.00
CA ALA A 580 -76.10 -0.12 5.63
C ALA A 580 -77.07 0.73 6.45
N THR A 581 -77.95 1.48 5.78
CA THR A 581 -78.98 2.30 6.43
C THR A 581 -80.36 1.74 6.11
N SER A 582 -81.20 1.55 7.14
CA SER A 582 -82.52 0.92 6.99
C SER A 582 -83.65 1.95 7.03
N ILE A 583 -84.71 1.72 6.27
CA ILE A 583 -85.97 2.47 6.33
C ILE A 583 -87.14 1.53 6.11
N ASN A 584 -88.18 1.65 6.94
CA ASN A 584 -89.44 0.94 6.71
C ASN A 584 -90.32 1.78 5.80
N VAL A 585 -90.71 1.22 4.66
CA VAL A 585 -91.57 1.88 3.67
C VAL A 585 -93.00 1.39 3.88
N ILE A 586 -93.93 2.33 4.06
CA ILE A 586 -95.37 2.06 4.22
C ILE A 586 -96.14 3.02 3.32
N PHE A 587 -97.11 2.52 2.54
CA PHE A 587 -98.00 3.34 1.73
C PHE A 587 -99.23 3.72 2.57
N LYS A 588 -99.34 4.99 2.95
CA LYS A 588 -100.54 5.47 3.65
C LYS A 588 -101.73 5.49 2.67
N ASN A 589 -102.75 4.68 2.94
CA ASN A 589 -104.07 4.82 2.32
C ASN A 589 -104.77 6.08 2.88
N SER A 590 -104.37 7.27 2.43
CA SER A 590 -105.14 8.49 2.64
C SER A 590 -105.92 8.82 1.35
N SER A 591 -107.23 9.00 1.47
CA SER A 591 -108.12 9.43 0.39
C SER A 591 -107.90 10.91 -0.01
N ASN A 592 -107.06 11.62 0.73
CA ASN A 592 -106.74 13.03 0.57
C ASN A 592 -105.48 13.20 -0.29
N PHE A 593 -105.48 14.19 -1.18
CA PHE A 593 -104.32 14.55 -1.98
C PHE A 593 -103.20 15.11 -1.10
N GLU A 594 -102.09 14.40 -1.02
CA GLU A 594 -100.90 14.88 -0.34
C GLU A 594 -99.87 15.36 -1.36
N TYR A 595 -99.33 16.55 -1.15
CA TYR A 595 -98.23 17.09 -1.93
C TYR A 595 -97.19 17.73 -1.02
N GLN A 596 -95.94 17.74 -1.47
CA GLN A 596 -94.84 18.39 -0.80
C GLN A 596 -94.09 19.28 -1.78
N ILE A 597 -93.76 20.49 -1.32
CA ILE A 597 -92.94 21.44 -2.07
C ILE A 597 -91.54 21.43 -1.44
N LEU A 598 -90.57 21.03 -2.25
CA LEU A 598 -89.17 21.01 -1.89
C LEU A 598 -88.48 22.18 -2.57
N GLU A 599 -87.79 22.98 -1.77
CA GLU A 599 -86.98 24.08 -2.23
C GLU A 599 -85.56 23.57 -2.49
N ASN A 600 -85.12 23.69 -3.74
CA ASN A 600 -83.74 23.49 -4.16
C ASN A 600 -83.10 24.87 -4.40
N GLU A 601 -81.80 24.91 -4.70
CA GLU A 601 -81.07 26.16 -4.94
C GLU A 601 -81.75 27.03 -6.01
N ASP A 602 -82.03 26.47 -7.20
CA ASP A 602 -82.60 27.22 -8.34
C ASP A 602 -84.05 26.86 -8.70
N SER A 603 -84.68 25.93 -7.97
CA SER A 603 -86.02 25.43 -8.32
C SER A 603 -86.84 24.96 -7.12
N PHE A 604 -88.15 24.89 -7.32
CA PHE A 604 -89.07 24.14 -6.48
C PHE A 604 -89.43 22.82 -7.16
N SER A 605 -89.20 21.70 -6.48
CA SER A 605 -89.74 20.39 -6.85
C SER A 605 -91.05 20.17 -6.08
N ILE A 606 -92.17 20.13 -6.79
CA ILE A 606 -93.47 19.83 -6.20
C ILE A 606 -93.81 18.39 -6.55
N ILE A 607 -94.03 17.58 -5.51
CA ILE A 607 -94.19 16.13 -5.60
C ILE A 607 -95.51 15.77 -4.92
N TRP A 608 -96.26 14.82 -5.47
CA TRP A 608 -97.55 14.43 -4.90
C TRP A 608 -97.77 12.92 -4.88
N SER A 609 -98.73 12.49 -4.06
CA SER A 609 -99.17 11.11 -3.96
C SER A 609 -99.82 10.64 -5.27
N ASN A 610 -99.24 9.66 -5.95
CA ASN A 610 -99.83 9.01 -7.11
C ASN A 610 -100.63 7.78 -6.65
N ASN A 611 -101.95 7.82 -6.79
CA ASN A 611 -102.82 6.69 -6.45
C ASN A 611 -103.21 5.96 -7.74
N ALA A 612 -102.97 4.64 -7.81
CA ALA A 612 -103.14 3.85 -9.02
C ALA A 612 -104.56 3.92 -9.63
N ASN A 613 -105.56 4.26 -8.81
CA ASN A 613 -106.95 4.45 -9.23
C ASN A 613 -107.30 5.85 -9.78
N ARG A 614 -106.33 6.78 -9.90
CA ARG A 614 -106.55 8.19 -10.30
C ARG A 614 -105.72 8.65 -11.50
N LYS A 615 -105.29 7.73 -12.38
CA LYS A 615 -104.36 8.00 -13.50
C LYS A 615 -104.86 9.04 -14.52
N GLU A 616 -106.17 9.23 -14.66
CA GLU A 616 -106.75 10.19 -15.63
C GLU A 616 -106.85 11.62 -15.09
N GLN A 617 -106.56 11.85 -13.82
CA GLN A 617 -106.62 13.18 -13.21
C GLN A 617 -105.39 14.03 -13.56
N LYS A 618 -105.53 15.35 -13.44
CA LYS A 618 -104.42 16.29 -13.66
C LYS A 618 -104.12 17.08 -12.40
N VAL A 619 -102.85 17.33 -12.16
CA VAL A 619 -102.38 18.19 -11.08
C VAL A 619 -102.09 19.57 -11.63
N LYS A 620 -102.74 20.58 -11.06
CA LYS A 620 -102.53 21.99 -11.38
C LYS A 620 -101.80 22.68 -10.24
N VAL A 621 -100.70 23.35 -10.58
CA VAL A 621 -99.92 24.17 -9.64
C VAL A 621 -100.21 25.64 -9.87
N TYR A 622 -100.73 26.29 -8.85
CA TYR A 622 -100.98 27.72 -8.79
C TYR A 622 -99.94 28.43 -7.93
N TYR A 623 -99.73 29.71 -8.20
CA TYR A 623 -98.94 30.61 -7.37
C TYR A 623 -99.70 31.90 -7.09
N LYS A 624 -99.68 32.29 -5.82
CA LYS A 624 -100.36 33.49 -5.32
C LYS A 624 -99.48 34.72 -5.55
N SER A 625 -99.93 35.66 -6.38
CA SER A 625 -99.36 37.01 -6.55
C SER A 625 -100.49 38.03 -6.45
N ASP A 626 -100.29 39.12 -5.71
CA ASP A 626 -101.26 40.24 -5.58
C ASP A 626 -102.71 39.79 -5.31
N LEU A 627 -102.86 38.82 -4.40
CA LEU A 627 -104.12 38.20 -3.99
C LEU A 627 -104.84 37.35 -5.05
N GLN A 628 -104.25 37.13 -6.24
CA GLN A 628 -104.76 36.25 -7.28
C GLN A 628 -103.96 34.93 -7.39
N LEU A 629 -104.66 33.82 -7.67
CA LEU A 629 -104.04 32.52 -7.93
C LEU A 629 -103.81 32.34 -9.44
N ASN A 630 -102.55 32.40 -9.86
CA ASN A 630 -102.16 32.20 -11.25
C ASN A 630 -101.70 30.76 -11.48
N LEU A 631 -102.27 30.08 -12.48
CA LEU A 631 -101.82 28.75 -12.88
C LEU A 631 -100.42 28.87 -13.49
N ILE A 632 -99.42 28.21 -12.89
CA ILE A 632 -98.05 28.18 -13.44
C ILE A 632 -97.85 26.96 -14.33
N ARG A 633 -98.36 25.80 -13.91
CA ARG A 633 -98.08 24.54 -14.59
C ARG A 633 -99.18 23.52 -14.34
N GLU A 634 -99.34 22.62 -15.31
CA GLU A 634 -100.23 21.47 -15.25
C GLU A 634 -99.42 20.22 -15.62
N ALA A 635 -99.66 19.11 -14.92
CA ALA A 635 -99.11 17.81 -15.27
C ALA A 635 -100.16 16.72 -15.06
N LYS A 636 -100.00 15.60 -15.78
CA LYS A 636 -100.78 14.40 -15.50
C LYS A 636 -100.43 13.87 -14.11
N MET A 637 -101.41 13.27 -13.43
CA MET A 637 -101.24 12.74 -12.07
C MET A 637 -100.11 11.71 -11.98
N ASP A 638 -99.90 10.93 -13.04
CA ASP A 638 -98.85 9.91 -13.14
C ASP A 638 -97.41 10.47 -13.25
N ALA A 639 -97.26 11.76 -13.55
CA ALA A 639 -95.95 12.41 -13.58
C ALA A 639 -95.27 12.39 -12.21
N GLY A 640 -96.05 12.42 -11.12
CA GLY A 640 -95.60 12.33 -9.73
C GLY A 640 -94.75 13.51 -9.21
N GLU A 641 -94.13 14.28 -10.11
CA GLU A 641 -93.31 15.44 -9.79
C GLU A 641 -93.41 16.50 -10.89
N ILE A 642 -93.24 17.75 -10.48
CA ILE A 642 -93.09 18.88 -11.39
C ILE A 642 -92.04 19.85 -10.84
N LYS A 643 -91.14 20.31 -11.71
CA LYS A 643 -90.11 21.31 -11.37
C LYS A 643 -90.53 22.70 -11.85
N ILE A 644 -90.36 23.68 -10.98
CA ILE A 644 -90.65 25.09 -11.25
C ILE A 644 -89.40 25.91 -10.91
N THR A 645 -88.93 26.73 -11.84
CA THR A 645 -87.79 27.64 -11.59
C THR A 645 -88.13 28.65 -10.50
N LYS A 646 -87.20 28.81 -9.55
CA LYS A 646 -87.38 29.58 -8.31
C LYS A 646 -87.68 31.05 -8.60
N GLY A 647 -86.81 31.75 -9.33
CA GLY A 647 -86.93 33.20 -9.54
C GLY A 647 -87.22 33.94 -8.23
N ASN A 648 -88.18 34.87 -8.24
CA ASN A 648 -88.64 35.58 -7.03
C ASN A 648 -89.79 34.85 -6.28
N LYS A 649 -90.04 33.57 -6.56
CA LYS A 649 -91.17 32.83 -5.97
C LYS A 649 -90.85 32.33 -4.56
N LYS A 650 -91.82 32.42 -3.64
CA LYS A 650 -91.73 31.86 -2.28
C LYS A 650 -92.54 30.58 -2.14
N LYS A 651 -92.01 29.59 -1.41
CA LYS A 651 -92.63 28.28 -1.18
C LYS A 651 -94.07 28.37 -0.68
N GLU A 652 -94.33 29.28 0.26
CA GLU A 652 -95.63 29.49 0.92
C GLU A 652 -96.75 29.98 -0.02
N ASN A 653 -96.40 30.50 -1.19
CA ASN A 653 -97.36 31.06 -2.14
C ASN A 653 -97.84 30.04 -3.18
N PHE A 654 -97.31 28.83 -3.19
CA PHE A 654 -97.77 27.78 -4.08
C PHE A 654 -99.01 27.08 -3.51
N LYS A 655 -99.98 26.82 -4.40
CA LYS A 655 -101.14 25.99 -4.09
C LYS A 655 -101.28 24.92 -5.16
N VAL A 656 -101.31 23.66 -4.73
CA VAL A 656 -101.42 22.51 -5.63
C VAL A 656 -102.80 21.90 -5.45
N ILE A 657 -103.49 21.65 -6.55
CA ILE A 657 -104.79 21.00 -6.55
C ILE A 657 -104.81 19.89 -7.60
N ILE A 658 -105.60 18.85 -7.35
CA ILE A 658 -105.98 17.88 -8.38
C ILE A 658 -107.30 18.32 -9.00
N ILE A 659 -107.46 18.09 -10.29
CA ILE A 659 -108.72 18.14 -11.02
C ILE A 659 -109.03 16.81 -11.71
#